data_AF-A0A4D7HFI2-F1
#
_entry.id   AF-A0A4D7HFI2-F1
#
_cell.length_a   1.000
_cell.length_b   1.000
_cell.length_c   1.000
_cell.angle_alpha   90.00
_cell.angle_beta   90.00
_cell.angle_gamma   90.00
#
_symmetry.space_group_name_H-M   'P 1'
#
loop_
_entity.id
_entity.type
_entity.pdbx_description
1 polymer ?
#
loop_
_entity_poly.entity_id
_entity_poly.type
_entity_poly.pdbx_seq_one_letter_code
_entity_poly.pdbx_strand_id
1 'polypeptide(L)'
;MTHLKTILVALLIVTSMLPAAAVGAAADSVTSVDDSRVAQANGPGNGQGPPSNGPPGHAGVPGDNVRGPPAHAAKNIPSDAGVWDVHASMHADNLEVDIGERGGKVEVVLRDDVNHDGREVAVSASALEAAVGHRPSTAIGVHESGDRWTSEIRYEDGWALFDVEKFSSNTVTFDGSVTLSGNPAEDGSTYRYDLDDIDSTSDPNVTLTGVTSEQWDNESFSAVGDGESVDVDVGGHLKPSGPSVDGEPVVEFEGMETLFAESESGTGASDGSTSSVSVAGDGDPQNAEVTFTGRESSTPNDQSGSGIAGGDTATIDVGGNADPTGPASGSPELTMTGRATEFTEYTTEDSDANYLFNAENAETSYKNHDDSVSALRVDQTSDSSGTVDVYVVTEAPDGAYGEGTHVGTWNYDSSPGVKTFEFDEPVDVSGSEWVTFEFVVQGDARMTTQATYDKADDYGSSGGSLRDRAHNVTGISTPMDISVSDGQGNSASFGDLGDGEQSAKALGLSHDSTGLTFSATGGELDFALDKDDVTATENPSIDVDDDGSTEATYNGVLRDGETGTETFSGLSTGTNTVGWELEAGSTDWRIDYDRVEHTENPSVDLDGDGNADAEHLGTLEPGETARYELAGLSTGASTLDVSTTSQTETNVAVLLEERNPTVDPVVTINNETLSHGGTLADGESVPLAGESSWLTEGENVVEVSVGNESTASSGPSSRTNLEYSHSAASNQSVDYEAEHWAEKYNVSKTWGTDREDATLTVPFSSSRVIQIDQLEVQRNGGEWSTLDSTEYDLEGTTLTVQLGDVAEGDETRVRASGAKVRTVNGDIRVLEPTLVGSDLQTKFEVVDRDDETMHIEVGGTLDGSRTHYLSNQSWSDGTAYTRFEPGQKTELHLPGADIGSTATVETAPLEAEPSNGDVEVVWRDDATNARPKFDVRPGGVTGDKVSFTFTNAVSGDEYDLYSETNGIVYDSATANSPVTLENDDSEETLIIMSEATESSNDGNATGGGFYDSASGTLDRARDSALAIAPVIEPELIALLVLLLIGGAFAYTERENDRSPVHEREEVIGSVVLAFALAVFLIAPTTITRPIETALSAALPLAGVAGVLGGAYLLYSWRQERQAEASTPDQVFRVGGTEVETKDTKDGGGGGWF
;
A
#
# COMPACT_ATOMS: atom_id res chain seq x y z
N MET A 1 -24.28 9.16 50.92
CA MET A 1 -24.29 10.07 52.08
C MET A 1 -23.53 11.35 51.73
N THR A 2 -24.23 12.50 51.71
CA THR A 2 -23.78 13.82 52.20
C THR A 2 -22.32 14.30 52.04
N HIS A 3 -22.12 15.25 51.09
CA HIS A 3 -21.64 16.64 51.32
C HIS A 3 -20.11 16.89 51.60
N LEU A 4 -19.43 18.00 51.22
CA LEU A 4 -19.78 19.28 50.57
C LEU A 4 -18.52 20.07 50.08
N LYS A 5 -18.65 20.90 49.02
CA LYS A 5 -18.00 22.23 48.75
C LYS A 5 -16.49 22.54 49.03
N THR A 6 -15.75 22.81 47.94
CA THR A 6 -15.40 24.17 47.42
C THR A 6 -14.79 25.30 48.32
N ILE A 7 -13.68 25.90 47.82
CA ILE A 7 -13.15 27.30 47.99
C ILE A 7 -12.04 27.65 49.05
N LEU A 8 -10.79 27.77 48.54
CA LEU A 8 -9.93 28.99 48.42
C LEU A 8 -9.07 29.59 49.60
N VAL A 9 -7.74 29.61 49.35
CA VAL A 9 -6.73 30.70 49.57
C VAL A 9 -5.92 30.88 50.91
N ALA A 10 -4.57 30.94 50.72
CA ALA A 10 -3.51 31.61 51.49
C ALA A 10 -3.17 31.19 52.96
N LEU A 11 -1.93 31.33 53.48
CA LEU A 11 -0.54 31.45 52.94
C LEU A 11 0.45 31.41 54.15
N LEU A 12 1.69 30.93 53.94
CA LEU A 12 2.94 31.36 54.61
C LEU A 12 3.45 30.70 55.93
N ILE A 13 4.56 29.93 55.79
CA ILE A 13 5.82 29.89 56.59
C ILE A 13 5.82 29.57 58.11
N VAL A 14 6.63 28.57 58.48
CA VAL A 14 7.69 28.69 59.51
C VAL A 14 8.99 28.01 59.05
N THR A 15 10.11 28.73 59.13
CA THR A 15 11.50 28.25 58.95
C THR A 15 12.31 28.41 60.24
N SER A 16 13.31 27.54 60.50
CA SER A 16 14.59 27.85 61.19
C SER A 16 15.50 26.61 61.20
N MET A 17 16.80 26.65 60.81
CA MET A 17 17.98 27.33 61.40
C MET A 17 18.38 26.73 62.77
N LEU A 18 19.63 26.39 63.14
CA LEU A 18 21.02 26.89 62.93
C LEU A 18 22.00 25.81 63.57
N PRO A 19 23.32 25.98 63.88
CA PRO A 19 24.20 27.17 63.88
C PRO A 19 25.62 27.00 63.25
N ALA A 20 26.43 28.07 63.33
CA ALA A 20 27.83 28.15 62.88
C ALA A 20 28.83 28.37 64.04
N ALA A 21 30.13 28.14 63.80
CA ALA A 21 31.27 28.57 64.64
C ALA A 21 32.57 28.74 63.79
N ALA A 22 33.62 29.35 64.35
CA ALA A 22 34.40 30.37 63.63
C ALA A 22 35.92 30.48 63.95
N VAL A 23 36.62 31.33 63.17
CA VAL A 23 37.93 32.03 63.41
C VAL A 23 39.25 31.30 63.13
N GLY A 24 40.12 31.89 62.27
CA GLY A 24 41.57 32.03 62.60
C GLY A 24 42.70 32.00 61.53
N ALA A 25 42.91 33.09 60.76
CA ALA A 25 44.21 33.61 60.22
C ALA A 25 45.11 32.71 59.28
N ALA A 26 45.99 33.19 58.37
CA ALA A 26 46.47 34.53 57.97
C ALA A 26 47.06 34.52 56.52
N ALA A 27 47.13 35.71 55.86
CA ALA A 27 48.01 36.15 54.74
C ALA A 27 48.19 35.26 53.46
N ASP A 28 48.39 35.79 52.24
CA ASP A 28 48.86 37.12 51.82
C ASP A 28 48.19 37.59 50.48
N SER A 29 48.52 38.81 50.07
CA SER A 29 48.09 39.66 48.95
C SER A 29 48.32 39.08 47.52
N VAL A 30 47.71 39.58 46.41
CA VAL A 30 47.85 40.93 45.81
C VAL A 30 46.72 41.29 44.79
N THR A 31 46.08 42.46 45.01
CA THR A 31 45.34 43.41 44.09
C THR A 31 44.31 42.90 43.05
N SER A 32 43.01 43.26 43.04
CA SER A 32 42.32 44.60 42.92
C SER A 32 42.39 45.21 41.51
N VAL A 33 41.35 45.81 40.89
CA VAL A 33 40.46 46.96 41.27
C VAL A 33 39.12 46.83 40.46
N ASP A 34 37.87 47.05 40.92
CA ASP A 34 37.14 48.21 41.50
C ASP A 34 36.81 49.37 40.48
N ASP A 35 35.78 50.24 40.56
CA ASP A 35 34.55 50.32 41.37
C ASP A 35 33.42 51.13 40.63
N SER A 36 32.47 50.43 39.98
CA SER A 36 31.02 50.77 39.87
C SER A 36 30.47 52.07 39.19
N ARG A 37 29.11 52.09 39.03
CA ARG A 37 28.15 53.25 38.87
C ARG A 37 27.98 53.92 37.49
N VAL A 38 26.83 54.53 37.11
CA VAL A 38 25.37 54.35 37.38
C VAL A 38 24.55 55.34 36.48
N ALA A 39 23.31 54.99 36.10
CA ALA A 39 22.18 55.84 35.62
C ALA A 39 22.08 56.45 34.19
N GLN A 40 20.95 56.12 33.52
CA GLN A 40 19.91 56.96 32.86
C GLN A 40 20.29 58.20 31.97
N ALA A 41 19.59 58.53 30.87
CA ALA A 41 18.52 57.88 30.08
C ALA A 41 18.21 58.68 28.77
N ASN A 42 17.44 58.05 27.85
CA ASN A 42 16.64 58.60 26.72
C ASN A 42 17.35 58.98 25.38
N GLY A 43 17.06 58.18 24.33
CA GLY A 43 17.60 58.20 22.94
C GLY A 43 17.17 59.37 22.02
N PRO A 44 16.87 59.18 20.71
CA PRO A 44 16.90 57.98 19.86
C PRO A 44 17.80 58.10 18.59
N GLY A 45 18.20 56.98 17.97
CA GLY A 45 18.91 56.99 16.67
C GLY A 45 19.48 55.63 16.23
N ASN A 46 19.56 55.41 14.92
CA ASN A 46 20.04 54.16 14.28
C ASN A 46 21.55 53.92 14.47
N GLY A 47 21.99 52.65 14.52
CA GLY A 47 23.40 52.28 14.30
C GLY A 47 23.87 50.93 14.87
N GLN A 48 24.02 49.94 13.97
CA GLN A 48 24.94 48.77 13.99
C GLN A 48 24.95 47.74 15.16
N GLY A 49 25.20 46.47 14.80
CA GLY A 49 25.44 45.33 15.69
C GLY A 49 26.87 45.30 16.29
N PRO A 50 27.30 44.21 16.96
CA PRO A 50 28.25 43.24 16.33
C PRO A 50 28.23 41.83 17.03
N PRO A 51 29.29 40.97 16.96
CA PRO A 51 30.16 40.54 15.84
C PRO A 51 30.22 39.00 15.67
N SER A 52 30.59 38.51 14.48
CA SER A 52 31.29 37.22 14.33
C SER A 52 32.80 37.46 14.21
N ASN A 53 33.62 36.70 14.95
CA ASN A 53 35.07 36.76 14.89
C ASN A 53 35.64 35.54 14.17
N GLY A 54 36.07 35.71 12.92
CA GLY A 54 37.03 34.83 12.24
C GLY A 54 38.41 35.51 12.16
N PRO A 55 39.51 34.76 11.90
CA PRO A 55 40.86 35.33 11.83
C PRO A 55 41.07 36.31 10.64
N PRO A 56 42.05 37.23 10.71
CA PRO A 56 42.13 38.36 9.79
C PRO A 56 42.97 38.14 8.53
N GLY A 57 42.42 38.55 7.38
CA GLY A 57 42.96 38.39 6.02
C GLY A 57 42.12 37.36 5.27
N HIS A 58 41.46 37.64 4.14
CA HIS A 58 41.73 38.67 3.13
C HIS A 58 40.50 39.59 2.90
N ALA A 59 40.68 40.70 2.19
CA ALA A 59 39.56 41.55 1.77
C ALA A 59 38.98 41.00 0.46
N GLY A 60 37.71 40.60 0.47
CA GLY A 60 37.00 40.19 -0.75
C GLY A 60 36.89 41.35 -1.74
N VAL A 61 37.05 41.06 -3.03
CA VAL A 61 36.97 42.05 -4.10
C VAL A 61 35.51 42.49 -4.27
N PRO A 62 35.19 43.79 -4.37
CA PRO A 62 33.81 44.24 -4.58
C PRO A 62 33.24 43.74 -5.92
N GLY A 63 32.01 43.20 -5.88
CA GLY A 63 31.30 42.65 -7.05
C GLY A 63 30.94 43.64 -8.17
N ASP A 64 31.29 44.92 -8.04
CA ASP A 64 31.20 45.93 -9.11
C ASP A 64 32.33 45.83 -10.14
N ASN A 65 33.36 45.01 -9.88
CA ASN A 65 34.56 44.91 -10.72
C ASN A 65 34.48 43.80 -11.79
N VAL A 66 33.70 42.74 -11.58
CA VAL A 66 33.55 41.65 -12.55
C VAL A 66 32.58 42.09 -13.65
N ARG A 67 33.03 42.04 -14.91
CA ARG A 67 32.19 42.31 -16.09
C ARG A 67 32.28 41.13 -17.06
N GLY A 68 31.15 40.79 -17.67
CA GLY A 68 31.14 39.93 -18.85
C GLY A 68 31.57 40.69 -20.12
N PRO A 69 32.00 39.99 -21.18
CA PRO A 69 32.46 40.60 -22.42
C PRO A 69 31.33 41.35 -23.17
N PRO A 70 31.66 42.38 -23.97
CA PRO A 70 30.67 43.20 -24.65
C PRO A 70 29.98 42.46 -25.80
N ALA A 71 28.77 42.88 -26.16
CA ALA A 71 27.87 42.19 -27.09
C ALA A 71 28.39 41.97 -28.54
N HIS A 72 29.56 42.51 -28.90
CA HIS A 72 30.22 42.21 -30.18
C HIS A 72 31.18 41.01 -30.10
N ALA A 73 31.75 40.70 -28.92
CA ALA A 73 32.50 39.47 -28.68
C ALA A 73 31.60 38.22 -28.77
N ALA A 74 30.32 38.37 -28.43
CA ALA A 74 29.31 37.30 -28.51
C ALA A 74 28.91 36.88 -29.95
N LYS A 75 29.50 37.47 -31.01
CA LYS A 75 29.02 37.29 -32.39
C LYS A 75 29.63 36.08 -33.13
N ASN A 76 30.70 35.49 -32.60
CA ASN A 76 31.40 34.33 -33.18
C ASN A 76 31.39 33.10 -32.26
N ILE A 77 30.64 33.12 -31.17
CA ILE A 77 30.51 31.99 -30.23
C ILE A 77 29.65 30.90 -30.91
N PRO A 78 30.10 29.63 -31.01
CA PRO A 78 29.25 28.51 -31.41
C PRO A 78 28.01 28.42 -30.50
N SER A 79 26.91 27.84 -30.99
CA SER A 79 25.61 27.78 -30.28
C SER A 79 25.64 27.14 -28.89
N ASP A 80 26.75 26.50 -28.56
CA ASP A 80 26.98 25.55 -27.48
C ASP A 80 27.82 26.20 -26.36
N ALA A 81 28.62 27.23 -26.68
CA ALA A 81 29.51 27.90 -25.72
C ALA A 81 28.82 29.00 -24.87
N GLY A 82 27.53 29.29 -25.11
CA GLY A 82 26.71 30.12 -24.21
C GLY A 82 26.44 29.49 -22.83
N VAL A 83 26.83 28.23 -22.62
CA VAL A 83 26.67 27.48 -21.35
C VAL A 83 27.79 27.78 -20.34
N TRP A 84 28.95 28.24 -20.81
CA TRP A 84 30.17 28.38 -20.01
C TRP A 84 30.30 29.68 -19.21
N ASP A 85 29.58 30.73 -19.63
CA ASP A 85 29.43 32.05 -18.97
C ASP A 85 30.76 32.60 -18.40
N VAL A 86 31.70 32.94 -19.27
CA VAL A 86 33.07 33.32 -18.86
C VAL A 86 33.16 34.79 -18.45
N HIS A 87 33.70 35.05 -17.25
CA HIS A 87 33.86 36.36 -16.65
C HIS A 87 35.32 36.65 -16.23
N ALA A 88 35.67 37.94 -16.08
CA ALA A 88 36.98 38.34 -15.58
C ALA A 88 36.93 39.58 -14.67
N SER A 89 37.94 39.73 -13.80
CA SER A 89 37.90 40.66 -12.66
C SER A 89 38.27 42.12 -12.95
N MET A 90 38.93 42.43 -14.08
CA MET A 90 39.20 43.79 -14.58
C MET A 90 39.35 43.77 -16.11
N HIS A 91 39.09 44.91 -16.78
CA HIS A 91 39.30 45.09 -18.23
C HIS A 91 38.68 43.99 -19.11
N ALA A 92 37.39 43.69 -18.92
CA ALA A 92 36.67 42.69 -19.73
C ALA A 92 36.10 43.25 -21.05
N ASP A 93 36.28 44.55 -21.34
CA ASP A 93 35.71 45.21 -22.52
C ASP A 93 36.37 44.79 -23.86
N ASN A 94 37.44 43.98 -23.79
CA ASN A 94 38.29 43.54 -24.91
C ASN A 94 38.70 42.04 -24.80
N LEU A 95 38.10 41.29 -23.87
CA LEU A 95 38.34 39.85 -23.71
C LEU A 95 37.60 39.04 -24.78
N GLU A 96 38.33 38.37 -25.67
CA GLU A 96 37.80 37.32 -26.56
C GLU A 96 38.03 35.95 -25.90
N VAL A 97 37.02 35.07 -26.00
CA VAL A 97 37.02 33.71 -25.43
C VAL A 97 36.60 32.73 -26.52
N ASP A 98 37.41 31.69 -26.70
CA ASP A 98 37.14 30.56 -27.60
C ASP A 98 37.23 29.27 -26.77
N ILE A 99 36.25 28.38 -26.91
CA ILE A 99 36.13 27.16 -26.10
C ILE A 99 35.94 26.01 -27.08
N GLY A 100 36.88 25.06 -27.03
CA GLY A 100 36.91 23.92 -27.94
C GLY A 100 37.26 22.63 -27.22
N GLU A 101 37.01 21.52 -27.90
CA GLU A 101 37.44 20.20 -27.47
C GLU A 101 38.54 19.73 -28.41
N ARG A 102 39.76 19.54 -27.91
CA ARG A 102 40.92 19.11 -28.71
C ARG A 102 41.60 17.91 -28.04
N GLY A 103 41.52 16.76 -28.71
CA GLY A 103 42.14 15.51 -28.25
C GLY A 103 41.52 14.95 -26.96
N GLY A 104 40.19 14.96 -26.86
CA GLY A 104 39.44 14.46 -25.68
C GLY A 104 39.53 15.36 -24.45
N LYS A 105 40.00 16.61 -24.62
CA LYS A 105 40.13 17.58 -23.53
C LYS A 105 39.45 18.89 -23.88
N VAL A 106 38.79 19.48 -22.88
CA VAL A 106 38.30 20.85 -22.96
C VAL A 106 39.46 21.82 -22.89
N GLU A 107 39.49 22.74 -23.85
CA GLU A 107 40.46 23.82 -23.97
C GLU A 107 39.71 25.17 -23.95
N VAL A 108 40.16 26.09 -23.09
CA VAL A 108 39.63 27.46 -23.01
C VAL A 108 40.73 28.42 -23.43
N VAL A 109 40.58 29.06 -24.59
CA VAL A 109 41.49 30.05 -25.13
C VAL A 109 40.96 31.45 -24.79
N LEU A 110 41.83 32.27 -24.19
CA LEU A 110 41.54 33.63 -23.74
C LEU A 110 42.45 34.61 -24.47
N ARG A 111 41.90 35.71 -24.99
CA ARG A 111 42.62 36.70 -25.82
C ARG A 111 42.27 38.14 -25.43
N ASP A 112 43.20 39.07 -25.63
CA ASP A 112 43.05 40.49 -25.33
C ASP A 112 43.96 41.36 -26.21
N ASP A 113 43.57 42.59 -26.52
CA ASP A 113 44.33 43.54 -27.36
C ASP A 113 45.29 44.45 -26.57
N VAL A 114 45.32 44.35 -25.23
CA VAL A 114 46.18 45.14 -24.33
C VAL A 114 46.95 44.25 -23.35
N ASN A 115 48.29 44.31 -23.45
CA ASN A 115 49.19 43.55 -22.57
C ASN A 115 49.14 44.06 -21.11
N HIS A 116 48.81 43.18 -20.15
CA HIS A 116 48.69 43.51 -18.73
C HIS A 116 49.24 42.41 -17.80
N ASP A 117 49.47 42.75 -16.53
CA ASP A 117 50.14 41.92 -15.51
C ASP A 117 49.28 40.74 -14.95
N GLY A 118 48.38 40.15 -15.75
CA GLY A 118 47.49 39.04 -15.37
C GLY A 118 46.09 39.46 -14.85
N ARG A 119 45.15 38.49 -14.77
CA ARG A 119 43.77 38.68 -14.26
C ARG A 119 43.18 37.36 -13.72
N GLU A 120 42.19 37.47 -12.84
CA GLU A 120 41.37 36.33 -12.38
C GLU A 120 40.21 36.11 -13.37
N VAL A 121 39.97 34.84 -13.71
CA VAL A 121 38.94 34.38 -14.65
C VAL A 121 38.00 33.44 -13.92
N ALA A 122 36.70 33.59 -14.15
CA ALA A 122 35.65 32.72 -13.63
C ALA A 122 34.89 32.07 -14.79
N VAL A 123 34.67 30.76 -14.70
CA VAL A 123 33.84 29.98 -15.63
C VAL A 123 32.75 29.23 -14.87
N SER A 124 31.61 28.95 -15.49
CA SER A 124 30.51 28.20 -14.87
C SER A 124 31.00 26.84 -14.38
N ALA A 125 30.93 26.58 -13.07
CA ALA A 125 31.45 25.34 -12.49
C ALA A 125 30.69 24.11 -13.00
N SER A 126 29.39 24.24 -13.25
CA SER A 126 28.57 23.16 -13.80
C SER A 126 28.81 22.93 -15.29
N ALA A 127 29.20 23.94 -16.06
CA ALA A 127 29.62 23.77 -17.45
C ALA A 127 30.99 23.07 -17.52
N LEU A 128 31.93 23.48 -16.66
CA LEU A 128 33.24 22.86 -16.52
C LEU A 128 33.12 21.39 -16.11
N GLU A 129 32.33 21.10 -15.07
CA GLU A 129 32.05 19.74 -14.59
C GLU A 129 31.34 18.88 -15.64
N ALA A 130 30.38 19.44 -16.40
CA ALA A 130 29.67 18.71 -17.45
C ALA A 130 30.54 18.36 -18.67
N ALA A 131 31.59 19.14 -18.95
CA ALA A 131 32.44 18.94 -20.12
C ALA A 131 33.77 18.24 -19.80
N VAL A 132 34.26 18.36 -18.56
CA VAL A 132 35.47 17.66 -18.08
C VAL A 132 35.13 16.31 -17.42
N GLY A 133 33.86 16.09 -17.02
CA GLY A 133 33.36 14.87 -16.39
C GLY A 133 33.47 14.84 -14.86
N HIS A 134 34.29 15.72 -14.30
CA HIS A 134 34.52 15.94 -12.87
C HIS A 134 34.91 17.40 -12.63
N ARG A 135 35.12 17.79 -11.36
CA ARG A 135 35.64 19.12 -11.00
C ARG A 135 37.16 19.11 -10.99
N PRO A 136 37.85 19.72 -11.98
CA PRO A 136 39.31 19.82 -11.97
C PRO A 136 39.81 20.66 -10.79
N SER A 137 41.02 20.36 -10.32
CA SER A 137 41.67 21.05 -9.20
C SER A 137 42.63 22.15 -9.66
N THR A 138 43.16 22.03 -10.88
CA THR A 138 44.24 22.87 -11.40
C THR A 138 43.97 23.30 -12.83
N ALA A 139 44.05 24.61 -13.08
CA ALA A 139 44.07 25.19 -14.42
C ALA A 139 45.54 25.29 -14.90
N ILE A 140 45.83 24.74 -16.06
CA ILE A 140 47.17 24.74 -16.67
C ILE A 140 47.12 25.63 -17.91
N GLY A 141 47.85 26.75 -17.87
CA GLY A 141 47.86 27.74 -18.94
C GLY A 141 49.17 27.80 -19.72
N VAL A 142 49.06 28.15 -21.00
CA VAL A 142 50.19 28.46 -21.90
C VAL A 142 49.97 29.82 -22.52
N HIS A 143 50.90 30.75 -22.29
CA HIS A 143 50.90 32.10 -22.88
C HIS A 143 51.39 32.06 -24.33
N GLU A 144 51.05 33.04 -25.17
CA GLU A 144 51.49 33.12 -26.59
C GLU A 144 53.02 33.07 -26.78
N SER A 145 53.79 33.37 -25.72
CA SER A 145 55.25 33.31 -25.70
C SER A 145 55.82 31.89 -25.47
N GLY A 146 54.95 30.89 -25.29
CA GLY A 146 55.31 29.55 -24.84
C GLY A 146 55.57 29.44 -23.33
N ASP A 147 55.44 30.53 -22.56
CA ASP A 147 55.58 30.49 -21.10
C ASP A 147 54.38 29.76 -20.48
N ARG A 148 54.64 28.69 -19.71
CA ARG A 148 53.61 27.93 -19.00
C ARG A 148 53.38 28.47 -17.59
N TRP A 149 52.12 28.56 -17.18
CA TRP A 149 51.71 28.84 -15.80
C TRP A 149 50.71 27.78 -15.31
N THR A 150 50.55 27.69 -13.98
CA THR A 150 49.60 26.78 -13.32
C THR A 150 48.90 27.53 -12.20
N SER A 151 47.59 27.36 -12.08
CA SER A 151 46.74 28.07 -11.12
C SER A 151 45.78 27.09 -10.44
N GLU A 152 45.61 27.25 -9.12
CA GLU A 152 44.68 26.45 -8.33
C GLU A 152 43.25 26.91 -8.60
N ILE A 153 42.33 25.98 -8.88
CA ILE A 153 40.93 26.31 -9.16
C ILE A 153 40.16 26.42 -7.83
N ARG A 154 39.65 27.62 -7.55
CA ARG A 154 38.74 27.86 -6.42
C ARG A 154 37.29 27.72 -6.88
N TYR A 155 36.44 27.06 -6.09
CA TYR A 155 35.01 26.93 -6.39
C TYR A 155 34.18 27.77 -5.41
N GLU A 156 33.60 28.87 -5.89
CA GLU A 156 32.83 29.83 -5.08
C GLU A 156 31.54 30.23 -5.81
N ASP A 157 30.40 30.25 -5.11
CA ASP A 157 29.08 30.71 -5.61
C ASP A 157 28.62 30.16 -6.99
N GLY A 158 29.06 28.95 -7.36
CA GLY A 158 28.72 28.30 -8.63
C GLY A 158 29.74 28.51 -9.76
N TRP A 159 30.85 29.18 -9.47
CA TRP A 159 31.93 29.49 -10.39
C TRP A 159 33.19 28.67 -10.07
N ALA A 160 33.96 28.39 -11.11
CA ALA A 160 35.34 27.91 -11.02
C ALA A 160 36.27 29.08 -11.37
N LEU A 161 37.06 29.53 -10.39
CA LEU A 161 37.92 30.71 -10.48
C LEU A 161 39.40 30.31 -10.54
N PHE A 162 40.15 30.91 -11.45
CA PHE A 162 41.60 30.71 -11.56
C PHE A 162 42.31 31.98 -12.07
N ASP A 163 43.55 32.18 -11.62
CA ASP A 163 44.41 33.31 -12.02
C ASP A 163 45.19 33.00 -13.31
N VAL A 164 45.19 33.93 -14.27
CA VAL A 164 45.93 33.87 -15.55
C VAL A 164 47.13 34.85 -15.50
N GLU A 165 48.36 34.33 -15.65
CA GLU A 165 49.57 35.16 -15.62
C GLU A 165 49.91 35.77 -17.00
N LYS A 166 49.87 37.12 -17.07
CA LYS A 166 50.05 37.93 -18.29
C LYS A 166 49.02 37.65 -19.39
N PHE A 167 48.84 38.59 -20.30
CA PHE A 167 47.74 38.53 -21.25
C PHE A 167 48.07 39.12 -22.61
N SER A 168 47.84 38.29 -23.62
CA SER A 168 47.68 38.64 -25.03
C SER A 168 46.91 37.48 -25.67
N SER A 169 47.47 36.26 -25.61
CA SER A 169 46.69 35.02 -25.72
C SER A 169 47.16 33.96 -24.72
N ASN A 170 46.21 33.25 -24.09
CA ASN A 170 46.45 32.14 -23.18
C ASN A 170 45.57 30.94 -23.56
N THR A 171 46.14 29.74 -23.57
CA THR A 171 45.44 28.47 -23.75
C THR A 171 45.37 27.73 -22.43
N VAL A 172 44.17 27.42 -21.91
CA VAL A 172 43.95 26.80 -20.60
C VAL A 172 43.40 25.37 -20.75
N THR A 173 43.96 24.44 -19.99
CA THR A 173 43.58 23.02 -19.94
C THR A 173 43.43 22.56 -18.48
N PHE A 174 42.76 21.42 -18.27
CA PHE A 174 42.33 20.93 -16.95
C PHE A 174 42.91 19.55 -16.62
N ASP A 175 43.06 19.24 -15.33
CA ASP A 175 43.51 17.92 -14.83
C ASP A 175 42.38 16.88 -14.85
N GLY A 176 42.70 15.64 -15.29
CA GLY A 176 41.76 14.52 -15.37
C GLY A 176 41.79 13.64 -14.12
N SER A 177 40.62 13.26 -13.57
CA SER A 177 40.52 12.20 -12.55
C SER A 177 39.22 11.43 -12.65
N VAL A 178 39.28 10.11 -12.46
CA VAL A 178 38.10 9.25 -12.33
C VAL A 178 37.74 9.16 -10.85
N THR A 179 36.46 9.31 -10.52
CA THR A 179 35.93 9.01 -9.18
C THR A 179 34.60 8.26 -9.32
N LEU A 180 34.47 7.14 -8.62
CA LEU A 180 33.23 6.36 -8.51
C LEU A 180 32.80 6.31 -7.05
N SER A 181 31.49 6.33 -6.80
CA SER A 181 30.95 6.12 -5.46
C SER A 181 29.71 5.23 -5.46
N GLY A 182 29.58 4.41 -4.43
CA GLY A 182 28.41 3.58 -4.15
C GLY A 182 27.93 3.85 -2.75
N ASN A 183 26.72 4.38 -2.59
CA ASN A 183 26.22 4.86 -1.30
C ASN A 183 24.78 4.37 -1.03
N PRO A 184 24.59 3.11 -0.61
CA PRO A 184 25.57 2.01 -0.56
C PRO A 184 25.68 1.23 -1.87
N ALA A 185 26.76 0.47 -2.01
CA ALA A 185 26.90 -0.65 -2.93
C ALA A 185 26.40 -1.96 -2.28
N GLU A 186 25.77 -2.79 -3.10
CA GLU A 186 25.20 -4.11 -2.77
C GLU A 186 26.02 -5.22 -3.47
N ASP A 187 25.82 -6.48 -3.10
CA ASP A 187 26.52 -7.60 -3.73
C ASP A 187 26.26 -7.66 -5.25
N GLY A 188 27.33 -7.68 -6.05
CA GLY A 188 27.29 -7.63 -7.52
C GLY A 188 27.17 -6.23 -8.13
N SER A 189 27.26 -5.14 -7.34
CA SER A 189 27.22 -3.77 -7.88
C SER A 189 28.36 -3.53 -8.87
N THR A 190 28.04 -3.07 -10.08
CA THR A 190 29.03 -2.90 -11.17
C THR A 190 29.06 -1.46 -11.69
N TYR A 191 30.26 -0.90 -11.81
CA TYR A 191 30.56 0.42 -12.36
C TYR A 191 31.44 0.28 -13.61
N ARG A 192 31.30 1.17 -14.59
CA ARG A 192 32.07 1.18 -15.83
C ARG A 192 32.49 2.59 -16.23
N TYR A 193 33.68 2.73 -16.82
CA TYR A 193 34.18 3.98 -17.39
C TYR A 193 35.25 3.70 -18.46
N ASP A 194 35.41 4.60 -19.43
CA ASP A 194 36.42 4.48 -20.48
C ASP A 194 37.66 5.34 -20.16
N LEU A 195 38.85 4.91 -20.61
CA LEU A 195 40.10 5.68 -20.57
C LEU A 195 40.74 5.80 -21.96
N ASP A 196 40.92 7.04 -22.43
CA ASP A 196 41.56 7.34 -23.73
C ASP A 196 43.10 7.23 -23.69
N ASP A 197 43.73 7.37 -22.53
CA ASP A 197 45.18 7.25 -22.34
C ASP A 197 45.47 6.74 -20.91
N ILE A 198 46.34 5.74 -20.79
CA ILE A 198 46.77 5.15 -19.51
C ILE A 198 48.11 5.73 -19.03
N ASP A 199 48.88 6.37 -19.92
CA ASP A 199 50.30 6.76 -19.72
C ASP A 199 50.53 7.81 -18.61
N SER A 200 49.47 8.40 -18.06
CA SER A 200 49.53 9.27 -16.87
C SER A 200 48.37 9.03 -15.89
N THR A 201 47.97 7.76 -15.73
CA THR A 201 47.10 7.31 -14.65
C THR A 201 47.86 7.13 -13.33
N SER A 202 47.16 7.28 -12.20
CA SER A 202 47.69 6.92 -10.87
C SER A 202 47.19 5.55 -10.44
N ASP A 203 47.80 4.98 -9.41
CA ASP A 203 47.26 3.81 -8.73
C ASP A 203 45.84 4.10 -8.20
N PRO A 204 44.86 3.17 -8.37
CA PRO A 204 43.53 3.33 -7.81
C PRO A 204 43.51 3.33 -6.28
N ASN A 205 42.92 4.38 -5.70
CA ASN A 205 42.63 4.46 -4.28
C ASN A 205 41.18 4.05 -4.02
N VAL A 206 40.97 3.03 -3.20
CA VAL A 206 39.65 2.50 -2.86
C VAL A 206 39.40 2.65 -1.37
N THR A 207 38.25 3.17 -0.96
CA THR A 207 37.76 3.15 0.42
C THR A 207 36.48 2.34 0.48
N LEU A 208 36.43 1.34 1.35
CA LEU A 208 35.19 0.65 1.71
C LEU A 208 34.75 1.10 3.09
N THR A 209 33.49 1.49 3.26
CA THR A 209 32.95 1.88 4.57
C THR A 209 31.79 0.99 4.95
N GLY A 210 31.78 0.52 6.20
CA GLY A 210 30.74 -0.36 6.71
C GLY A 210 29.37 0.33 6.78
N VAL A 211 28.33 -0.43 6.47
CA VAL A 211 26.92 -0.01 6.46
C VAL A 211 26.09 -1.09 7.12
N THR A 212 25.33 -0.72 8.15
CA THR A 212 24.33 -1.62 8.73
C THR A 212 23.17 -1.78 7.76
N SER A 213 22.84 -3.03 7.46
CA SER A 213 21.70 -3.40 6.61
C SER A 213 20.59 -3.92 7.51
N GLU A 214 19.37 -3.40 7.29
CA GLU A 214 18.23 -3.53 8.21
C GLU A 214 16.99 -3.98 7.42
N GLN A 215 16.22 -4.92 7.96
CA GLN A 215 15.01 -5.49 7.35
C GLN A 215 13.98 -5.81 8.42
N TRP A 216 12.74 -5.36 8.23
CA TRP A 216 11.62 -5.73 9.09
C TRP A 216 11.26 -7.19 8.89
N ASP A 217 11.26 -7.94 9.98
CA ASP A 217 10.67 -9.27 10.05
C ASP A 217 9.67 -9.30 11.21
N ASN A 218 8.44 -9.71 10.94
CA ASN A 218 7.37 -9.69 11.93
C ASN A 218 6.66 -11.04 11.92
N GLU A 219 6.90 -11.84 12.97
CA GLU A 219 6.24 -13.11 13.14
C GLU A 219 4.92 -12.95 13.90
N SER A 220 3.91 -13.75 13.55
CA SER A 220 2.56 -13.67 14.12
C SER A 220 1.97 -15.06 14.33
N PHE A 221 1.57 -15.34 15.57
CA PHE A 221 0.95 -16.58 16.02
C PHE A 221 -0.47 -16.27 16.47
N SER A 222 -1.43 -17.14 16.11
CA SER A 222 -2.84 -16.95 16.45
C SER A 222 -3.36 -18.10 17.28
N ALA A 223 -4.23 -17.81 18.25
CA ALA A 223 -4.80 -18.80 19.16
C ALA A 223 -3.73 -19.63 19.90
N VAL A 224 -2.72 -18.95 20.44
CA VAL A 224 -1.68 -19.59 21.27
C VAL A 224 -2.26 -19.84 22.67
N GLY A 225 -2.23 -21.09 23.11
CA GLY A 225 -2.77 -21.51 24.40
C GLY A 225 -1.83 -21.28 25.59
N ASP A 226 -2.38 -21.39 26.80
CA ASP A 226 -1.59 -21.36 28.04
C ASP A 226 -0.55 -22.50 28.11
N GLY A 227 0.71 -22.14 28.27
CA GLY A 227 1.84 -23.07 28.29
C GLY A 227 2.25 -23.60 26.92
N GLU A 228 1.80 -22.98 25.82
CA GLU A 228 2.26 -23.28 24.47
C GLU A 228 3.53 -22.50 24.10
N SER A 229 4.46 -23.16 23.41
CA SER A 229 5.72 -22.59 22.96
C SER A 229 5.64 -22.23 21.46
N VAL A 230 6.05 -21.02 21.08
CA VAL A 230 6.16 -20.59 19.68
C VAL A 230 7.60 -20.27 19.30
N ASP A 231 8.05 -20.74 18.12
CA ASP A 231 9.42 -20.52 17.64
C ASP A 231 9.51 -19.26 16.77
N VAL A 232 10.49 -18.40 17.04
CA VAL A 232 10.83 -17.19 16.27
C VAL A 232 12.27 -17.32 15.77
N ASP A 233 12.49 -17.23 14.46
CA ASP A 233 13.84 -17.22 13.86
C ASP A 233 14.28 -15.77 13.61
N VAL A 234 15.41 -15.37 14.21
CA VAL A 234 15.93 -14.00 14.12
C VAL A 234 17.21 -13.98 13.29
N GLY A 235 17.16 -13.52 12.05
CA GLY A 235 18.30 -13.45 11.16
C GLY A 235 19.26 -12.29 11.43
N GLY A 236 20.31 -12.24 10.61
CA GLY A 236 21.39 -11.26 10.74
C GLY A 236 22.49 -11.67 11.73
N HIS A 237 23.35 -10.71 12.07
CA HIS A 237 24.54 -10.92 12.91
C HIS A 237 24.73 -9.85 14.01
N LEU A 238 23.87 -8.83 14.03
CA LEU A 238 23.78 -7.87 15.13
C LEU A 238 22.49 -8.14 15.90
N LYS A 239 22.44 -7.75 17.18
CA LYS A 239 21.18 -7.81 17.95
C LYS A 239 20.06 -7.11 17.16
N PRO A 240 18.88 -7.73 17.00
CA PRO A 240 17.75 -7.09 16.33
C PRO A 240 17.38 -5.77 17.02
N SER A 241 16.88 -4.80 16.25
CA SER A 241 16.14 -3.65 16.77
C SER A 241 14.64 -3.95 16.73
N GLY A 242 13.83 -2.99 17.17
CA GLY A 242 12.40 -3.03 16.95
C GLY A 242 11.74 -1.65 17.10
N PRO A 243 10.40 -1.62 17.07
CA PRO A 243 9.63 -0.38 16.99
C PRO A 243 9.47 0.32 18.35
N SER A 244 10.14 -0.14 19.40
CA SER A 244 10.06 0.49 20.72
C SER A 244 10.73 1.88 20.75
N VAL A 245 10.42 2.67 21.78
CA VAL A 245 11.02 4.00 21.95
C VAL A 245 12.51 3.96 22.29
N ASP A 246 12.97 2.84 22.87
CA ASP A 246 14.38 2.58 23.17
C ASP A 246 15.07 1.72 22.09
N GLY A 247 14.33 1.35 21.02
CA GLY A 247 14.85 0.65 19.84
C GLY A 247 14.90 -0.87 19.96
N GLU A 248 14.24 -1.45 20.97
CA GLU A 248 14.19 -2.88 21.24
C GLU A 248 13.06 -3.58 20.45
N PRO A 249 13.18 -4.90 20.16
CA PRO A 249 12.08 -5.73 19.69
C PRO A 249 10.85 -5.62 20.60
N VAL A 250 9.66 -5.82 20.03
CA VAL A 250 8.38 -5.71 20.75
C VAL A 250 7.57 -6.97 20.57
N VAL A 251 7.03 -7.50 21.67
CA VAL A 251 5.91 -8.45 21.62
C VAL A 251 4.59 -7.69 21.73
N GLU A 252 3.63 -8.02 20.88
CA GLU A 252 2.25 -7.57 20.91
C GLU A 252 1.36 -8.76 21.27
N PHE A 253 0.59 -8.61 22.35
CA PHE A 253 -0.51 -9.51 22.70
C PHE A 253 -1.82 -8.92 22.17
N GLU A 254 -2.66 -9.74 21.54
CA GLU A 254 -4.04 -9.41 21.21
C GLU A 254 -4.98 -10.26 22.08
N GLY A 255 -5.93 -9.61 22.74
CA GLY A 255 -6.98 -10.27 23.50
C GLY A 255 -7.93 -11.07 22.61
N MET A 256 -8.40 -12.20 23.12
CA MET A 256 -9.36 -13.08 22.47
C MET A 256 -10.43 -13.56 23.45
N GLU A 257 -11.53 -14.05 22.90
CA GLU A 257 -12.60 -14.75 23.61
C GLU A 257 -12.38 -16.27 23.52
N THR A 258 -12.30 -16.95 24.68
CA THR A 258 -12.22 -18.41 24.76
C THR A 258 -13.54 -18.97 25.33
N LEU A 259 -14.14 -19.93 24.63
CA LEU A 259 -15.41 -20.55 25.03
C LEU A 259 -15.19 -21.94 25.63
N PHE A 260 -15.80 -22.18 26.80
CA PHE A 260 -15.76 -23.48 27.49
C PHE A 260 -17.17 -24.01 27.73
N ALA A 261 -17.53 -25.12 27.10
CA ALA A 261 -18.81 -25.78 27.31
C ALA A 261 -18.94 -26.30 28.75
N GLU A 262 -19.91 -25.77 29.49
CA GLU A 262 -20.19 -26.07 30.89
C GLU A 262 -21.65 -26.52 31.06
N SER A 263 -21.96 -27.14 32.20
CA SER A 263 -23.35 -27.54 32.48
C SER A 263 -23.67 -27.72 33.95
N GLU A 264 -24.89 -27.34 34.33
CA GLU A 264 -25.45 -27.58 35.66
C GLU A 264 -26.78 -28.35 35.55
N SER A 265 -27.14 -29.13 36.57
CA SER A 265 -28.34 -29.98 36.51
C SER A 265 -28.95 -30.20 37.88
N GLY A 266 -30.28 -30.23 37.94
CA GLY A 266 -31.05 -30.51 39.15
C GLY A 266 -32.19 -31.50 38.89
N THR A 267 -32.87 -31.91 39.96
CA THR A 267 -33.91 -32.93 39.88
C THR A 267 -35.14 -32.59 40.70
N GLY A 268 -36.32 -32.85 40.15
CA GLY A 268 -37.61 -32.67 40.83
C GLY A 268 -37.95 -31.21 41.15
N ALA A 269 -37.60 -30.28 40.25
CA ALA A 269 -38.08 -28.91 40.34
C ALA A 269 -39.61 -28.89 40.21
N SER A 270 -40.27 -28.14 41.08
CA SER A 270 -41.73 -27.99 41.14
C SER A 270 -42.14 -26.54 40.96
N ASP A 271 -43.42 -26.31 40.67
CA ASP A 271 -43.99 -24.97 40.57
C ASP A 271 -43.62 -24.09 41.80
N GLY A 272 -43.15 -22.87 41.53
CA GLY A 272 -42.70 -21.89 42.52
C GLY A 272 -41.43 -22.29 43.30
N SER A 273 -40.68 -23.30 42.85
CA SER A 273 -39.36 -23.64 43.42
C SER A 273 -38.24 -22.81 42.77
N THR A 274 -37.11 -22.67 43.47
CA THR A 274 -35.91 -22.01 42.93
C THR A 274 -34.68 -22.88 43.09
N SER A 275 -33.77 -22.76 42.13
CA SER A 275 -32.42 -23.34 42.13
C SER A 275 -31.38 -22.22 41.99
N SER A 276 -30.11 -22.51 42.27
CA SER A 276 -28.99 -21.60 42.01
C SER A 276 -28.09 -22.19 40.95
N VAL A 277 -27.73 -21.43 39.92
CA VAL A 277 -26.77 -21.83 38.87
C VAL A 277 -25.53 -20.95 38.99
N SER A 278 -24.34 -21.56 39.04
CA SER A 278 -23.08 -20.85 39.23
C SER A 278 -22.24 -20.87 37.95
N VAL A 279 -22.19 -19.71 37.29
CA VAL A 279 -21.46 -19.47 36.05
C VAL A 279 -20.09 -18.86 36.39
N ALA A 280 -19.03 -19.53 35.96
CA ALA A 280 -17.67 -19.01 36.03
C ALA A 280 -17.37 -18.09 34.82
N GLY A 281 -16.12 -17.64 34.69
CA GLY A 281 -15.69 -16.76 33.61
C GLY A 281 -15.87 -15.26 33.92
N ASP A 282 -15.49 -14.42 32.95
CA ASP A 282 -15.48 -12.96 33.06
C ASP A 282 -16.40 -12.24 32.05
N GLY A 283 -16.83 -12.94 30.98
CA GLY A 283 -17.87 -12.49 30.05
C GLY A 283 -19.20 -13.22 30.26
N ASP A 284 -20.32 -12.58 29.87
CA ASP A 284 -21.65 -13.21 29.93
C ASP A 284 -21.69 -14.50 29.09
N PRO A 285 -22.22 -15.61 29.62
CA PRO A 285 -22.19 -16.91 28.95
C PRO A 285 -23.03 -16.93 27.66
N GLN A 286 -22.58 -17.69 26.68
CA GLN A 286 -23.22 -17.84 25.38
C GLN A 286 -23.99 -19.17 25.27
N ASN A 287 -24.83 -19.28 24.24
CA ASN A 287 -25.51 -20.52 23.82
C ASN A 287 -26.27 -21.28 24.93
N ALA A 288 -26.84 -20.55 25.91
CA ALA A 288 -27.56 -21.16 27.02
C ALA A 288 -28.84 -21.90 26.55
N GLU A 289 -28.95 -23.17 26.89
CA GLU A 289 -30.14 -23.99 26.65
C GLU A 289 -30.55 -24.75 27.93
N VAL A 290 -31.85 -24.90 28.13
CA VAL A 290 -32.43 -25.70 29.22
C VAL A 290 -33.10 -26.93 28.64
N THR A 291 -32.69 -28.11 29.10
CA THR A 291 -33.36 -29.39 28.85
C THR A 291 -34.18 -29.78 30.06
N PHE A 292 -35.51 -29.71 29.91
CA PHE A 292 -36.48 -30.29 30.83
C PHE A 292 -36.61 -31.78 30.57
N THR A 293 -36.72 -32.59 31.63
CA THR A 293 -36.95 -34.03 31.56
C THR A 293 -38.18 -34.37 32.41
N GLY A 294 -39.20 -34.94 31.76
CA GLY A 294 -40.48 -35.25 32.36
C GLY A 294 -40.38 -36.27 33.49
N ARG A 295 -41.24 -36.11 34.49
CA ARG A 295 -41.44 -37.06 35.60
C ARG A 295 -42.92 -37.30 35.82
N GLU A 296 -43.29 -38.56 35.94
CA GLU A 296 -44.65 -38.94 36.33
C GLU A 296 -44.77 -39.18 37.85
N SER A 297 -45.93 -38.84 38.39
CA SER A 297 -46.33 -39.17 39.76
C SER A 297 -47.74 -39.76 39.75
N SER A 298 -47.95 -40.82 40.54
CA SER A 298 -49.19 -41.59 40.56
C SER A 298 -49.89 -41.51 41.91
N THR A 299 -51.21 -41.28 41.93
CA THR A 299 -52.03 -41.20 43.16
C THR A 299 -53.26 -42.11 43.07
N PRO A 300 -53.47 -43.05 44.01
CA PRO A 300 -54.66 -43.91 44.03
C PRO A 300 -55.97 -43.11 44.12
N ASN A 301 -56.93 -43.42 43.26
CA ASN A 301 -58.26 -42.79 43.21
C ASN A 301 -59.34 -43.81 42.79
N ASP A 302 -59.53 -44.81 43.66
CA ASP A 302 -60.51 -45.90 43.51
C ASP A 302 -61.96 -45.42 43.66
N GLN A 303 -62.86 -45.93 42.82
CA GLN A 303 -64.26 -45.50 42.76
C GLN A 303 -65.22 -46.69 42.67
N SER A 304 -66.47 -46.51 43.09
CA SER A 304 -67.47 -47.59 43.08
C SER A 304 -68.91 -47.08 43.01
N GLY A 305 -69.81 -47.94 42.57
CA GLY A 305 -71.25 -47.69 42.51
C GLY A 305 -72.05 -48.99 42.62
N SER A 306 -73.36 -48.86 42.86
CA SER A 306 -74.25 -49.98 43.18
C SER A 306 -75.66 -49.75 42.66
N GLY A 307 -76.36 -50.81 42.25
CA GLY A 307 -77.74 -50.72 41.75
C GLY A 307 -77.85 -50.00 40.41
N ILE A 308 -76.90 -50.25 39.50
CA ILE A 308 -76.82 -49.67 38.16
C ILE A 308 -77.57 -50.57 37.18
N ALA A 309 -78.55 -50.04 36.45
CA ALA A 309 -79.32 -50.79 35.46
C ALA A 309 -78.70 -50.70 34.05
N GLY A 310 -79.20 -51.52 33.12
CA GLY A 310 -78.84 -51.41 31.70
C GLY A 310 -79.24 -50.05 31.12
N GLY A 311 -78.27 -49.34 30.54
CA GLY A 311 -78.45 -48.00 29.96
C GLY A 311 -78.11 -46.84 30.91
N ASP A 312 -77.78 -47.11 32.18
CA ASP A 312 -77.35 -46.09 33.13
C ASP A 312 -75.92 -45.60 32.89
N THR A 313 -75.59 -44.45 33.49
CA THR A 313 -74.25 -43.86 33.52
C THR A 313 -73.82 -43.53 34.95
N ALA A 314 -72.61 -43.92 35.34
CA ALA A 314 -71.98 -43.44 36.57
C ALA A 314 -70.92 -42.38 36.23
N THR A 315 -70.88 -41.28 36.98
CA THR A 315 -69.78 -40.31 36.87
C THR A 315 -68.51 -40.85 37.52
N ILE A 316 -67.36 -40.68 36.86
CA ILE A 316 -66.05 -40.96 37.46
C ILE A 316 -65.17 -39.71 37.43
N ASP A 317 -64.24 -39.63 38.36
CA ASP A 317 -63.22 -38.58 38.46
C ASP A 317 -61.87 -39.15 38.04
N VAL A 318 -61.23 -38.58 37.01
CA VAL A 318 -59.88 -38.93 36.58
C VAL A 318 -59.02 -37.69 36.75
N GLY A 319 -58.19 -37.69 37.78
CA GLY A 319 -57.26 -36.61 38.09
C GLY A 319 -55.96 -36.71 37.31
N GLY A 320 -55.12 -35.69 37.47
CA GLY A 320 -53.88 -35.56 36.72
C GLY A 320 -54.11 -35.05 35.29
N ASN A 321 -53.10 -35.21 34.45
CA ASN A 321 -53.04 -34.76 33.04
C ASN A 321 -52.57 -35.87 32.09
N ALA A 322 -52.53 -37.11 32.59
CA ALA A 322 -52.08 -38.29 31.89
C ALA A 322 -53.05 -39.45 32.15
N ASP A 323 -53.25 -40.28 31.14
CA ASP A 323 -54.14 -41.46 31.24
C ASP A 323 -53.81 -42.30 32.49
N PRO A 324 -54.81 -42.61 33.33
CA PRO A 324 -54.60 -43.26 34.61
C PRO A 324 -54.13 -44.71 34.42
N THR A 325 -53.33 -45.18 35.37
CA THR A 325 -52.86 -46.56 35.42
C THR A 325 -53.72 -47.40 36.36
N GLY A 326 -53.56 -48.72 36.29
CA GLY A 326 -54.15 -49.66 37.25
C GLY A 326 -53.12 -50.18 38.25
N PRO A 327 -53.59 -50.93 39.27
CA PRO A 327 -52.80 -51.30 40.43
C PRO A 327 -51.44 -51.91 40.06
N ALA A 328 -50.37 -51.27 40.56
CA ALA A 328 -48.98 -51.62 40.30
C ALA A 328 -48.56 -51.62 38.81
N SER A 329 -48.86 -50.51 38.12
CA SER A 329 -48.39 -50.17 36.76
C SER A 329 -49.07 -50.92 35.61
N GLY A 330 -50.37 -51.24 35.77
CA GLY A 330 -51.23 -51.83 34.74
C GLY A 330 -52.12 -50.81 34.02
N SER A 331 -53.14 -51.30 33.32
CA SER A 331 -54.33 -50.50 32.96
C SER A 331 -55.36 -50.56 34.10
N PRO A 332 -56.21 -49.53 34.31
CA PRO A 332 -57.25 -49.53 35.34
C PRO A 332 -58.09 -50.81 35.35
N GLU A 333 -58.43 -51.32 36.54
CA GLU A 333 -59.18 -52.57 36.67
C GLU A 333 -60.63 -52.28 37.09
N LEU A 334 -61.58 -52.70 36.25
CA LEU A 334 -63.01 -52.62 36.54
C LEU A 334 -63.55 -54.00 36.95
N THR A 335 -64.03 -54.08 38.19
CA THR A 335 -64.74 -55.24 38.74
C THR A 335 -66.24 -54.99 38.70
N MET A 336 -66.96 -55.86 37.99
CA MET A 336 -68.43 -55.88 37.97
C MET A 336 -68.96 -56.98 38.90
N THR A 337 -70.08 -56.70 39.59
CA THR A 337 -70.84 -57.67 40.38
C THR A 337 -72.28 -57.72 39.89
N GLY A 338 -72.79 -58.91 39.56
CA GLY A 338 -74.20 -59.09 39.19
C GLY A 338 -75.13 -58.98 40.40
N ARG A 339 -76.31 -58.38 40.21
CA ARG A 339 -77.41 -58.34 41.18
C ARG A 339 -78.70 -58.81 40.52
N ALA A 340 -79.34 -59.81 41.10
CA ALA A 340 -80.64 -60.24 40.62
C ALA A 340 -81.75 -59.26 41.03
N THR A 341 -82.58 -58.87 40.06
CA THR A 341 -83.87 -58.21 40.29
C THR A 341 -84.99 -59.25 40.29
N GLU A 342 -86.12 -58.88 40.90
CA GLU A 342 -87.28 -59.76 41.04
C GLU A 342 -88.56 -59.04 40.62
N PHE A 343 -89.30 -59.63 39.68
CA PHE A 343 -90.61 -59.11 39.27
C PHE A 343 -91.73 -60.11 39.57
N THR A 344 -92.88 -59.58 39.94
CA THR A 344 -94.09 -60.36 40.18
C THR A 344 -95.34 -59.50 40.18
N GLU A 345 -96.46 -60.07 39.76
CA GLU A 345 -97.79 -59.46 39.82
C GLU A 345 -98.69 -60.05 40.93
N TYR A 346 -98.17 -60.94 41.79
CA TYR A 346 -98.90 -61.40 42.99
C TYR A 346 -98.70 -60.45 44.18
N THR A 347 -99.71 -60.35 45.05
CA THR A 347 -99.63 -59.67 46.36
C THR A 347 -100.02 -60.61 47.49
N THR A 348 -99.47 -60.37 48.70
CA THR A 348 -99.61 -61.28 49.86
C THR A 348 -100.89 -61.06 50.70
N GLU A 349 -101.90 -60.34 50.20
CA GLU A 349 -103.12 -60.08 50.95
C GLU A 349 -104.15 -61.23 50.82
N ASP A 350 -104.18 -62.09 51.84
CA ASP A 350 -105.28 -62.99 52.24
C ASP A 350 -105.83 -63.92 51.12
N SER A 351 -105.03 -64.90 50.67
CA SER A 351 -105.34 -65.82 49.57
C SER A 351 -105.55 -67.30 49.97
N ASP A 352 -106.40 -67.98 49.20
CA ASP A 352 -106.60 -69.45 49.25
C ASP A 352 -105.50 -70.17 48.44
N ALA A 353 -105.08 -71.36 48.91
CA ALA A 353 -104.14 -72.20 48.18
C ALA A 353 -104.76 -72.74 46.87
N ASN A 354 -104.10 -72.52 45.74
CA ASN A 354 -104.60 -72.83 44.40
C ASN A 354 -103.54 -73.59 43.59
N TYR A 355 -103.95 -74.43 42.64
CA TYR A 355 -102.98 -75.16 41.81
C TYR A 355 -102.31 -74.21 40.82
N LEU A 356 -100.97 -74.21 40.79
CA LEU A 356 -100.19 -73.73 39.65
C LEU A 356 -100.42 -74.68 38.47
N PHE A 357 -100.29 -75.98 38.71
CA PHE A 357 -100.71 -77.04 37.78
C PHE A 357 -101.19 -78.28 38.54
N ASN A 358 -102.06 -79.07 37.92
CA ASN A 358 -102.74 -80.21 38.57
C ASN A 358 -102.94 -81.40 37.62
N ALA A 359 -101.86 -82.04 37.17
CA ALA A 359 -101.86 -83.02 36.08
C ALA A 359 -102.41 -82.48 34.73
N GLU A 360 -102.39 -81.15 34.58
CA GLU A 360 -102.79 -80.37 33.40
C GLU A 360 -101.79 -79.22 33.26
N ASN A 361 -101.42 -78.86 32.03
CA ASN A 361 -100.52 -77.74 31.74
C ASN A 361 -101.11 -76.41 32.23
N ALA A 362 -100.23 -75.44 32.46
CA ALA A 362 -100.60 -74.09 32.86
C ALA A 362 -99.69 -73.01 32.25
N GLU A 363 -100.20 -71.78 32.17
CA GLU A 363 -99.49 -70.56 31.82
C GLU A 363 -99.66 -69.55 32.97
N THR A 364 -98.65 -68.71 33.24
CA THR A 364 -98.79 -67.51 34.08
C THR A 364 -98.03 -66.36 33.45
N SER A 365 -98.60 -65.16 33.40
CA SER A 365 -98.08 -64.04 32.62
C SER A 365 -97.93 -62.75 33.38
N TYR A 366 -97.03 -61.90 32.92
CA TYR A 366 -96.66 -60.61 33.51
C TYR A 366 -96.61 -59.54 32.43
N LYS A 367 -97.15 -58.36 32.72
CA LYS A 367 -96.92 -57.13 31.93
C LYS A 367 -95.79 -56.29 32.50
N ASN A 368 -95.67 -56.27 33.82
CA ASN A 368 -94.59 -55.60 34.53
C ASN A 368 -93.49 -56.62 34.84
N HIS A 369 -92.68 -56.89 33.82
CA HIS A 369 -91.51 -57.78 33.86
C HIS A 369 -90.22 -57.00 33.61
N ASP A 370 -89.09 -57.58 34.02
CA ASP A 370 -87.77 -57.07 33.66
C ASP A 370 -87.39 -57.48 32.22
N ASP A 371 -86.33 -56.90 31.66
CA ASP A 371 -85.87 -57.17 30.29
C ASP A 371 -85.23 -58.57 30.12
N SER A 372 -84.90 -59.29 31.20
CA SER A 372 -84.44 -60.68 31.16
C SER A 372 -85.19 -61.57 32.17
N VAL A 373 -85.14 -62.88 31.96
CA VAL A 373 -85.54 -63.88 32.97
C VAL A 373 -84.51 -65.00 33.00
N SER A 374 -83.95 -65.27 34.18
CA SER A 374 -82.95 -66.32 34.41
C SER A 374 -83.41 -67.43 35.34
N ALA A 375 -84.39 -67.16 36.20
CA ALA A 375 -84.99 -68.17 37.07
C ALA A 375 -86.44 -67.86 37.43
N LEU A 376 -87.16 -68.89 37.87
CA LEU A 376 -88.48 -68.75 38.51
C LEU A 376 -88.40 -69.14 39.97
N ARG A 377 -89.02 -68.35 40.84
CA ARG A 377 -89.18 -68.67 42.26
C ARG A 377 -90.64 -68.82 42.63
N VAL A 378 -90.98 -69.91 43.30
CA VAL A 378 -92.36 -70.32 43.58
C VAL A 378 -92.47 -70.76 45.04
N ASP A 379 -93.43 -70.21 45.79
CA ASP A 379 -93.72 -70.69 47.15
C ASP A 379 -94.70 -71.88 47.12
N GLN A 380 -94.14 -73.08 47.20
CA GLN A 380 -94.89 -74.33 47.14
C GLN A 380 -95.61 -74.59 48.48
N THR A 381 -96.93 -74.72 48.45
CA THR A 381 -97.76 -74.99 49.64
C THR A 381 -98.19 -76.46 49.79
N SER A 382 -97.97 -77.29 48.75
CA SER A 382 -98.37 -78.70 48.71
C SER A 382 -97.24 -79.70 48.95
N ASP A 383 -97.54 -80.81 49.63
CA ASP A 383 -96.65 -81.97 49.79
C ASP A 383 -96.62 -82.83 48.50
N SER A 384 -96.18 -82.27 47.36
CA SER A 384 -96.22 -82.92 46.04
C SER A 384 -94.91 -82.74 45.27
N SER A 385 -94.46 -83.78 44.57
CA SER A 385 -93.27 -83.73 43.70
C SER A 385 -93.65 -84.02 42.25
N GLY A 386 -92.81 -83.62 41.31
CA GLY A 386 -93.07 -83.87 39.90
C GLY A 386 -91.99 -83.34 38.96
N THR A 387 -92.24 -83.54 37.68
CA THR A 387 -91.40 -83.06 36.58
C THR A 387 -92.28 -82.23 35.65
N VAL A 388 -91.79 -81.05 35.26
CA VAL A 388 -92.47 -80.11 34.37
C VAL A 388 -91.43 -79.49 33.44
N ASP A 389 -91.69 -79.43 32.15
CA ASP A 389 -90.86 -78.67 31.22
C ASP A 389 -91.35 -77.23 31.23
N VAL A 390 -90.42 -76.28 31.37
CA VAL A 390 -90.73 -74.85 31.51
C VAL A 390 -90.36 -74.14 30.22
N TYR A 391 -91.26 -73.26 29.76
CA TYR A 391 -91.07 -72.44 28.57
C TYR A 391 -91.30 -70.96 28.90
N VAL A 392 -90.61 -70.07 28.18
CA VAL A 392 -90.79 -68.61 28.22
C VAL A 392 -91.33 -68.15 26.87
N VAL A 393 -92.44 -67.42 26.87
CA VAL A 393 -93.11 -66.90 25.67
C VAL A 393 -93.38 -65.41 25.84
N THR A 394 -93.18 -64.62 24.80
CA THR A 394 -93.31 -63.14 24.84
C THR A 394 -94.67 -62.65 24.35
N GLU A 395 -95.75 -63.37 24.67
CA GLU A 395 -97.13 -63.01 24.34
C GLU A 395 -98.08 -63.29 25.51
N ALA A 396 -99.33 -62.80 25.40
CA ALA A 396 -100.35 -63.00 26.41
C ALA A 396 -100.85 -64.46 26.44
N PRO A 397 -101.31 -64.99 27.59
CA PRO A 397 -101.83 -66.36 27.68
C PRO A 397 -102.93 -66.63 26.67
N ASP A 398 -102.84 -67.74 25.97
CA ASP A 398 -103.79 -68.15 24.93
C ASP A 398 -104.35 -69.58 25.11
N GLY A 399 -103.72 -70.40 25.95
CA GLY A 399 -104.13 -71.78 26.22
C GLY A 399 -103.47 -72.84 25.33
N ALA A 400 -102.53 -72.47 24.46
CA ALA A 400 -101.58 -73.38 23.83
C ALA A 400 -100.33 -73.55 24.73
N TYR A 401 -99.52 -74.58 24.45
CA TYR A 401 -98.50 -75.06 25.38
C TYR A 401 -97.33 -75.76 24.67
N GLY A 402 -96.12 -75.57 25.19
CA GLY A 402 -94.87 -76.05 24.64
C GLY A 402 -94.36 -75.18 23.51
N GLU A 403 -94.65 -73.88 23.52
CA GLU A 403 -94.14 -72.91 22.55
C GLU A 403 -93.22 -71.85 23.18
N GLY A 404 -92.72 -70.92 22.37
CA GLY A 404 -91.61 -70.05 22.77
C GLY A 404 -90.30 -70.81 23.05
N THR A 405 -89.55 -70.34 24.04
CA THR A 405 -88.21 -70.82 24.40
C THR A 405 -88.28 -71.83 25.53
N HIS A 406 -87.88 -73.08 25.28
CA HIS A 406 -87.71 -74.08 26.33
C HIS A 406 -86.51 -73.74 27.20
N VAL A 407 -86.74 -73.47 28.48
CA VAL A 407 -85.70 -73.03 29.45
C VAL A 407 -85.25 -74.13 30.42
N GLY A 408 -85.83 -75.33 30.33
CA GLY A 408 -85.34 -76.52 31.02
C GLY A 408 -86.43 -77.36 31.66
N THR A 409 -86.04 -78.52 32.19
CA THR A 409 -86.94 -79.49 32.85
C THR A 409 -86.84 -79.38 34.37
N TRP A 410 -87.82 -78.74 35.01
CA TRP A 410 -87.87 -78.59 36.46
C TRP A 410 -88.31 -79.87 37.16
N ASN A 411 -87.44 -80.40 38.03
CA ASN A 411 -87.71 -81.54 38.90
C ASN A 411 -87.80 -81.07 40.36
N TYR A 412 -89.02 -80.84 40.86
CA TYR A 412 -89.27 -80.31 42.19
C TYR A 412 -89.67 -81.40 43.19
N ASP A 413 -89.23 -81.25 44.44
CA ASP A 413 -89.46 -82.21 45.51
C ASP A 413 -90.80 -81.99 46.26
N SER A 414 -91.16 -82.94 47.13
CA SER A 414 -92.45 -82.94 47.84
C SER A 414 -92.48 -82.16 49.15
N SER A 415 -91.58 -81.21 49.39
CA SER A 415 -91.56 -80.38 50.61
C SER A 415 -92.09 -78.97 50.35
N PRO A 416 -92.99 -78.44 51.18
CA PRO A 416 -93.44 -77.05 51.10
C PRO A 416 -92.33 -76.03 51.36
N GLY A 417 -92.54 -74.82 50.85
CA GLY A 417 -91.66 -73.66 50.93
C GLY A 417 -91.17 -73.20 49.56
N VAL A 418 -90.33 -72.17 49.58
CA VAL A 418 -89.74 -71.55 48.39
C VAL A 418 -88.92 -72.57 47.60
N LYS A 419 -89.23 -72.69 46.31
CA LYS A 419 -88.46 -73.40 45.29
C LYS A 419 -87.96 -72.41 44.26
N THR A 420 -86.71 -72.52 43.85
CA THR A 420 -86.18 -71.79 42.69
C THR A 420 -85.89 -72.79 41.57
N PHE A 421 -86.14 -72.38 40.34
CA PHE A 421 -85.80 -73.06 39.11
C PHE A 421 -84.94 -72.13 38.27
N GLU A 422 -83.63 -72.36 38.30
CA GLU A 422 -82.69 -71.74 37.37
C GLU A 422 -82.94 -72.29 35.96
N PHE A 423 -82.87 -71.42 34.96
CA PHE A 423 -82.94 -71.82 33.55
C PHE A 423 -81.62 -72.44 33.08
N ASP A 424 -81.68 -73.26 32.03
CA ASP A 424 -80.48 -73.81 31.38
C ASP A 424 -79.58 -72.69 30.80
N GLU A 425 -80.21 -71.63 30.27
CA GLU A 425 -79.61 -70.34 29.89
C GLU A 425 -80.65 -69.24 30.18
N PRO A 426 -80.27 -68.03 30.63
CA PRO A 426 -81.19 -66.90 30.75
C PRO A 426 -81.79 -66.44 29.42
N VAL A 427 -82.95 -65.79 29.47
CA VAL A 427 -83.72 -65.38 28.29
C VAL A 427 -83.92 -63.85 28.27
N ASP A 428 -83.42 -63.21 27.21
CA ASP A 428 -83.80 -61.84 26.83
C ASP A 428 -85.27 -61.81 26.40
N VAL A 429 -86.06 -60.98 27.06
CA VAL A 429 -87.48 -60.73 26.83
C VAL A 429 -87.75 -59.23 26.57
N SER A 430 -86.70 -58.45 26.34
CA SER A 430 -86.74 -56.99 26.24
C SER A 430 -87.70 -56.49 25.16
N GLY A 431 -88.36 -55.37 25.45
CA GLY A 431 -89.33 -54.75 24.54
C GLY A 431 -90.63 -55.53 24.29
N SER A 432 -90.86 -56.65 25.00
CA SER A 432 -92.14 -57.36 25.01
C SER A 432 -93.20 -56.61 25.82
N GLU A 433 -94.49 -56.78 25.50
CA GLU A 433 -95.60 -56.30 26.36
C GLU A 433 -95.97 -57.33 27.44
N TRP A 434 -95.62 -58.59 27.20
CA TRP A 434 -95.94 -59.72 28.05
C TRP A 434 -94.78 -60.69 28.11
N VAL A 435 -94.60 -61.29 29.28
CA VAL A 435 -93.81 -62.52 29.47
C VAL A 435 -94.72 -63.56 30.10
N THR A 436 -94.82 -64.73 29.48
CA THR A 436 -95.62 -65.87 29.93
C THR A 436 -94.71 -67.06 30.19
N PHE A 437 -94.84 -67.65 31.38
CA PHE A 437 -94.18 -68.90 31.74
C PHE A 437 -95.16 -70.06 31.59
N GLU A 438 -94.83 -71.01 30.72
CA GLU A 438 -95.61 -72.23 30.53
C GLU A 438 -95.03 -73.38 31.33
N PHE A 439 -95.92 -74.19 31.87
CA PHE A 439 -95.64 -75.36 32.69
C PHE A 439 -96.22 -76.59 32.00
N VAL A 440 -95.41 -77.26 31.17
CA VAL A 440 -95.79 -78.46 30.43
C VAL A 440 -95.60 -79.69 31.30
N VAL A 441 -96.71 -80.23 31.81
CA VAL A 441 -96.72 -81.22 32.89
C VAL A 441 -96.35 -82.61 32.39
N GLN A 442 -95.32 -83.22 32.98
CA GLN A 442 -94.98 -84.63 32.74
C GLN A 442 -95.67 -85.55 33.75
N GLY A 443 -96.52 -86.47 33.25
CA GLY A 443 -97.20 -87.46 34.08
C GLY A 443 -98.30 -86.85 34.98
N ASP A 444 -98.33 -87.25 36.25
CA ASP A 444 -99.33 -86.80 37.24
C ASP A 444 -98.80 -85.63 38.13
N ALA A 445 -97.87 -84.80 37.65
CA ALA A 445 -97.25 -83.74 38.46
C ALA A 445 -98.27 -82.66 38.89
N ARG A 446 -98.11 -82.16 40.13
CA ARG A 446 -99.00 -81.17 40.76
C ARG A 446 -98.22 -80.23 41.65
N MET A 447 -98.50 -78.93 41.57
CA MET A 447 -97.96 -77.92 42.47
C MET A 447 -99.08 -76.96 42.88
N THR A 448 -99.17 -76.67 44.18
CA THR A 448 -100.12 -75.71 44.74
C THR A 448 -99.34 -74.52 45.29
N THR A 449 -99.70 -73.32 44.87
CA THR A 449 -99.13 -72.05 45.33
C THR A 449 -100.22 -71.24 46.03
N GLN A 450 -99.85 -70.11 46.63
CA GLN A 450 -100.83 -69.07 46.96
C GLN A 450 -101.25 -68.37 45.65
N ALA A 451 -102.47 -67.84 45.58
CA ALA A 451 -102.94 -67.05 44.43
C ALA A 451 -104.09 -66.12 44.84
N THR A 452 -103.92 -64.81 44.67
CA THR A 452 -104.87 -63.80 45.13
C THR A 452 -105.89 -63.45 44.04
N TYR A 453 -107.13 -63.18 44.43
CA TYR A 453 -108.15 -62.63 43.53
C TYR A 453 -108.08 -61.10 43.55
N ASP A 454 -107.60 -60.47 42.48
CA ASP A 454 -108.06 -59.11 42.17
C ASP A 454 -108.20 -58.88 40.65
N LYS A 455 -109.01 -57.89 40.28
CA LYS A 455 -109.66 -57.82 38.97
C LYS A 455 -109.07 -56.75 38.04
N ALA A 456 -108.29 -57.18 37.06
CA ALA A 456 -108.51 -56.92 35.63
C ALA A 456 -107.31 -57.43 34.81
N ASP A 457 -107.61 -57.97 33.62
CA ASP A 457 -106.71 -58.62 32.66
C ASP A 457 -106.51 -60.14 32.89
N ASP A 458 -106.24 -60.88 31.82
CA ASP A 458 -106.06 -62.35 31.82
C ASP A 458 -104.59 -62.66 32.16
N TYR A 459 -104.32 -63.39 33.25
CA TYR A 459 -102.97 -63.55 33.83
C TYR A 459 -102.44 -64.99 33.79
N GLY A 460 -103.15 -65.90 33.13
CA GLY A 460 -102.70 -67.27 32.97
C GLY A 460 -103.75 -68.17 32.34
N SER A 461 -103.38 -69.43 32.17
CA SER A 461 -104.25 -70.48 31.64
C SER A 461 -104.02 -71.78 32.39
N SER A 462 -105.01 -72.68 32.39
CA SER A 462 -104.80 -74.05 32.83
C SER A 462 -105.81 -74.99 32.18
N GLY A 463 -105.32 -76.09 31.61
CA GLY A 463 -106.13 -77.06 30.86
C GLY A 463 -106.75 -76.50 29.57
N GLY A 464 -106.11 -75.50 28.94
CA GLY A 464 -106.61 -74.78 27.77
C GLY A 464 -107.75 -73.80 28.07
N SER A 465 -107.86 -73.33 29.32
CA SER A 465 -108.85 -72.33 29.75
C SER A 465 -108.15 -71.15 30.41
N LEU A 466 -108.32 -69.96 29.84
CA LEU A 466 -107.83 -68.68 30.38
C LEU A 466 -108.41 -68.39 31.77
N ARG A 467 -107.62 -67.69 32.60
CA ARG A 467 -107.95 -67.37 34.00
C ARG A 467 -107.58 -65.93 34.35
N ASP A 468 -108.45 -65.32 35.15
CA ASP A 468 -108.34 -63.97 35.69
C ASP A 468 -107.46 -63.90 36.96
N ARG A 469 -106.39 -64.71 37.04
CA ARG A 469 -105.54 -64.83 38.25
C ARG A 469 -104.10 -65.14 37.91
N ALA A 470 -103.19 -64.29 38.38
CA ALA A 470 -101.76 -64.59 38.42
C ALA A 470 -101.47 -65.68 39.47
N HIS A 471 -100.46 -66.50 39.21
CA HIS A 471 -99.94 -67.45 40.18
C HIS A 471 -98.85 -66.80 41.05
N ASN A 472 -98.63 -67.33 42.28
CA ASN A 472 -97.45 -66.95 43.08
C ASN A 472 -96.20 -67.61 42.50
N VAL A 473 -95.72 -66.99 41.43
CA VAL A 473 -94.46 -67.23 40.73
C VAL A 473 -93.80 -65.85 40.61
N THR A 474 -92.54 -65.73 41.04
CA THR A 474 -91.67 -64.57 40.86
C THR A 474 -90.73 -64.87 39.70
N GLY A 475 -90.61 -63.97 38.73
CA GLY A 475 -89.52 -63.98 37.78
C GLY A 475 -88.27 -63.38 38.43
N ILE A 476 -87.12 -64.04 38.27
CA ILE A 476 -85.81 -63.54 38.68
C ILE A 476 -85.06 -63.16 37.40
N SER A 477 -84.51 -61.96 37.38
CA SER A 477 -83.75 -61.38 36.28
C SER A 477 -82.31 -61.15 36.74
N THR A 478 -81.34 -61.77 36.09
CA THR A 478 -79.90 -61.49 36.29
C THR A 478 -79.35 -60.72 35.10
N PRO A 479 -78.33 -59.86 35.29
CA PRO A 479 -77.80 -59.04 34.22
C PRO A 479 -77.05 -59.86 33.17
N MET A 480 -77.48 -59.70 31.92
CA MET A 480 -76.92 -60.35 30.73
C MET A 480 -76.18 -59.35 29.83
N ASP A 481 -75.36 -59.87 28.91
CA ASP A 481 -74.69 -59.11 27.83
C ASP A 481 -73.90 -57.88 28.32
N ILE A 482 -73.38 -57.96 29.56
CA ILE A 482 -72.83 -56.81 30.27
C ILE A 482 -71.62 -56.26 29.51
N SER A 483 -71.64 -54.96 29.25
CA SER A 483 -70.50 -54.21 28.76
C SER A 483 -70.48 -52.78 29.32
N VAL A 484 -69.29 -52.25 29.53
CA VAL A 484 -69.06 -50.92 30.09
C VAL A 484 -68.09 -50.16 29.18
N SER A 485 -68.36 -48.88 28.94
CA SER A 485 -67.49 -47.99 28.15
C SER A 485 -67.27 -46.66 28.86
N ASP A 486 -66.08 -46.08 28.68
CA ASP A 486 -65.71 -44.74 29.18
C ASP A 486 -66.27 -43.58 28.35
N GLY A 487 -66.92 -43.88 27.21
CA GLY A 487 -67.40 -42.88 26.25
C GLY A 487 -66.32 -42.26 25.35
N GLN A 488 -65.04 -42.52 25.62
CA GLN A 488 -63.89 -42.03 24.83
C GLN A 488 -63.33 -43.09 23.86
N GLY A 489 -63.92 -44.29 23.86
CA GLY A 489 -63.65 -45.36 22.89
C GLY A 489 -63.13 -46.65 23.52
N ASN A 490 -62.83 -46.64 24.82
CA ASN A 490 -62.49 -47.84 25.55
C ASN A 490 -63.76 -48.56 26.03
N SER A 491 -63.71 -49.89 26.06
CA SER A 491 -64.80 -50.70 26.60
C SER A 491 -64.33 -52.08 27.06
N ALA A 492 -65.06 -52.65 28.03
CA ALA A 492 -64.89 -54.00 28.52
C ALA A 492 -66.26 -54.70 28.54
N SER A 493 -66.34 -55.89 27.93
CA SER A 493 -67.52 -56.76 28.03
C SER A 493 -67.26 -57.85 29.08
N PHE A 494 -68.23 -58.07 29.96
CA PHE A 494 -68.15 -59.01 31.07
C PHE A 494 -68.90 -60.32 30.77
N GLY A 495 -69.91 -60.30 29.90
CA GLY A 495 -70.81 -61.42 29.62
C GLY A 495 -72.00 -61.38 30.57
N ASP A 496 -72.54 -62.53 30.94
CA ASP A 496 -73.63 -62.65 31.91
C ASP A 496 -73.05 -62.86 33.33
N LEU A 497 -73.73 -62.35 34.36
CA LEU A 497 -73.33 -62.56 35.76
C LEU A 497 -74.53 -62.96 36.63
N GLY A 498 -74.39 -64.04 37.39
CA GLY A 498 -75.36 -64.44 38.41
C GLY A 498 -75.39 -63.50 39.62
N ASP A 499 -76.37 -63.69 40.51
CA ASP A 499 -76.49 -62.86 41.74
C ASP A 499 -75.26 -63.01 42.65
N GLY A 500 -74.58 -61.89 42.90
CA GLY A 500 -73.34 -61.82 43.66
C GLY A 500 -72.10 -62.38 42.95
N GLU A 501 -72.21 -62.80 41.69
CA GLU A 501 -71.05 -63.21 40.88
C GLU A 501 -70.21 -61.99 40.50
N GLN A 502 -68.88 -62.14 40.53
CA GLN A 502 -67.93 -61.06 40.25
C GLN A 502 -67.00 -61.38 39.09
N SER A 503 -66.72 -60.38 38.26
CA SER A 503 -65.81 -60.49 37.12
C SER A 503 -65.00 -59.19 37.00
N ALA A 504 -63.67 -59.31 37.04
CA ALA A 504 -62.73 -58.20 36.94
C ALA A 504 -62.04 -58.22 35.58
N LYS A 505 -61.95 -57.05 34.92
CA LYS A 505 -61.30 -56.87 33.62
C LYS A 505 -60.60 -55.52 33.56
N ALA A 506 -59.46 -55.46 32.88
CA ALA A 506 -58.83 -54.20 32.53
C ALA A 506 -59.76 -53.37 31.63
N LEU A 507 -59.94 -52.10 31.98
CA LEU A 507 -60.60 -51.08 31.17
C LEU A 507 -59.59 -49.93 31.00
N GLY A 508 -59.10 -49.72 29.78
CA GLY A 508 -58.37 -48.50 29.48
C GLY A 508 -59.27 -47.28 29.72
N LEU A 509 -58.70 -46.21 30.26
CA LEU A 509 -59.38 -44.92 30.44
C LEU A 509 -58.49 -43.84 29.84
N SER A 510 -59.08 -42.87 29.14
CA SER A 510 -58.40 -41.59 28.87
C SER A 510 -58.42 -40.70 30.12
N HIS A 511 -57.46 -39.80 30.27
CA HIS A 511 -57.58 -38.67 31.23
C HIS A 511 -58.85 -37.82 31.00
N ASP A 512 -59.39 -37.79 29.77
CA ASP A 512 -60.68 -37.14 29.44
C ASP A 512 -61.94 -37.93 29.90
N SER A 513 -61.78 -39.06 30.60
CA SER A 513 -62.92 -39.93 30.97
C SER A 513 -63.67 -39.36 32.18
N THR A 514 -64.94 -39.01 31.99
CA THR A 514 -65.79 -38.38 33.04
C THR A 514 -66.95 -39.27 33.50
N GLY A 515 -67.11 -40.45 32.90
CA GLY A 515 -68.15 -41.40 33.29
C GLY A 515 -67.97 -42.78 32.68
N LEU A 516 -68.67 -43.75 33.24
CA LEU A 516 -68.85 -45.10 32.72
C LEU A 516 -70.30 -45.26 32.27
N THR A 517 -70.50 -45.72 31.04
CA THR A 517 -71.82 -46.06 30.48
C THR A 517 -71.99 -47.58 30.50
N PHE A 518 -73.08 -48.06 31.08
CA PHE A 518 -73.34 -49.48 31.30
C PHE A 518 -74.40 -49.97 30.31
N SER A 519 -74.12 -51.08 29.63
CA SER A 519 -75.07 -51.81 28.78
C SER A 519 -75.23 -53.21 29.36
N ALA A 520 -76.47 -53.60 29.67
CA ALA A 520 -76.82 -54.93 30.16
C ALA A 520 -78.33 -55.14 29.91
N THR A 521 -78.75 -56.41 29.89
CA THR A 521 -80.17 -56.78 29.76
C THR A 521 -80.67 -57.41 31.06
N GLY A 522 -81.65 -56.77 31.69
CA GLY A 522 -82.20 -57.17 33.00
C GLY A 522 -81.23 -56.98 34.17
N GLY A 523 -81.73 -57.15 35.39
CA GLY A 523 -80.94 -57.14 36.62
C GLY A 523 -80.38 -55.76 36.99
N GLU A 524 -79.54 -55.76 38.02
CA GLU A 524 -78.75 -54.60 38.45
C GLU A 524 -77.26 -54.97 38.53
N LEU A 525 -76.40 -53.96 38.59
CA LEU A 525 -74.94 -54.10 38.65
C LEU A 525 -74.36 -53.26 39.79
N ASP A 526 -73.38 -53.82 40.51
CA ASP A 526 -72.41 -53.02 41.27
C ASP A 526 -71.07 -52.99 40.53
N PHE A 527 -70.32 -51.90 40.65
CA PHE A 527 -68.97 -51.79 40.10
C PHE A 527 -67.97 -51.27 41.12
N ALA A 528 -66.71 -51.68 40.97
CA ALA A 528 -65.54 -51.10 41.61
C ALA A 528 -64.44 -50.90 40.56
N LEU A 529 -63.88 -49.70 40.50
CA LEU A 529 -62.81 -49.27 39.60
C LEU A 529 -61.57 -48.97 40.45
N ASP A 530 -60.50 -49.73 40.25
CA ASP A 530 -59.21 -49.61 40.94
C ASP A 530 -58.22 -48.92 39.97
N LYS A 531 -57.71 -47.74 40.36
CA LYS A 531 -56.87 -46.90 39.49
C LYS A 531 -55.95 -45.94 40.25
N ASP A 532 -54.80 -45.70 39.64
CA ASP A 532 -53.82 -44.68 40.01
C ASP A 532 -53.85 -43.54 38.97
N ASP A 533 -54.31 -42.35 39.35
CA ASP A 533 -54.30 -41.15 38.52
C ASP A 533 -52.86 -40.64 38.33
N VAL A 534 -52.51 -40.23 37.11
CA VAL A 534 -51.12 -39.88 36.74
C VAL A 534 -51.01 -38.38 36.44
N THR A 535 -50.07 -37.74 37.12
CA THR A 535 -49.64 -36.36 36.83
C THR A 535 -48.22 -36.40 36.26
N ALA A 536 -48.11 -36.08 34.98
CA ALA A 536 -46.89 -35.83 34.25
C ALA A 536 -46.50 -34.33 34.30
N THR A 537 -45.28 -34.00 33.89
CA THR A 537 -44.79 -32.62 33.79
C THR A 537 -45.52 -31.87 32.69
N GLU A 538 -46.09 -30.70 33.00
CA GLU A 538 -46.84 -29.89 32.01
C GLU A 538 -46.39 -28.43 32.02
N ASN A 539 -46.13 -27.93 30.81
CA ASN A 539 -45.72 -26.56 30.51
C ASN A 539 -44.59 -26.03 31.41
N PRO A 540 -43.46 -26.76 31.58
CA PRO A 540 -42.37 -26.30 32.43
C PRO A 540 -41.64 -25.11 31.81
N SER A 541 -41.35 -24.12 32.65
CA SER A 541 -40.63 -22.91 32.30
C SER A 541 -39.51 -22.60 33.28
N ILE A 542 -38.65 -21.65 32.89
CA ILE A 542 -37.65 -21.02 33.76
C ILE A 542 -37.79 -19.51 33.77
N ASP A 543 -37.62 -18.93 34.96
CA ASP A 543 -37.33 -17.52 35.24
C ASP A 543 -35.86 -17.47 35.67
N VAL A 544 -35.00 -16.78 34.92
CA VAL A 544 -33.55 -16.71 35.16
C VAL A 544 -33.17 -15.30 35.55
N ASP A 545 -32.97 -15.14 36.87
CA ASP A 545 -32.67 -13.95 37.67
C ASP A 545 -33.75 -13.55 38.72
N ASP A 546 -34.93 -14.19 38.71
CA ASP A 546 -36.06 -13.96 39.64
C ASP A 546 -36.66 -12.54 39.48
N ASP A 547 -36.65 -11.97 38.27
CA ASP A 547 -37.32 -10.68 37.95
C ASP A 547 -38.84 -10.80 37.72
N GLY A 548 -39.36 -12.01 37.55
CA GLY A 548 -40.77 -12.29 37.29
C GLY A 548 -41.14 -12.29 35.80
N SER A 549 -40.16 -12.44 34.91
CA SER A 549 -40.35 -12.80 33.50
C SER A 549 -39.78 -14.19 33.19
N THR A 550 -40.07 -14.70 32.00
CA THR A 550 -39.87 -16.12 31.67
C THR A 550 -39.02 -16.23 30.40
N GLU A 551 -37.81 -16.77 30.54
CA GLU A 551 -36.81 -16.77 29.47
C GLU A 551 -36.98 -17.96 28.54
N ALA A 552 -37.49 -19.09 29.04
CA ALA A 552 -37.85 -20.26 28.24
C ALA A 552 -39.04 -21.04 28.81
N THR A 553 -39.79 -21.70 27.92
CA THR A 553 -40.95 -22.53 28.28
C THR A 553 -41.13 -23.64 27.25
N TYR A 554 -41.04 -24.89 27.68
CA TYR A 554 -41.46 -26.01 26.85
C TYR A 554 -43.00 -26.10 26.88
N ASN A 555 -43.64 -26.10 25.71
CA ASN A 555 -45.10 -26.10 25.61
C ASN A 555 -45.62 -27.53 25.34
N GLY A 556 -46.18 -28.17 26.36
CA GLY A 556 -46.79 -29.51 26.28
C GLY A 556 -46.62 -30.32 27.56
N VAL A 557 -47.01 -31.59 27.48
CA VAL A 557 -46.81 -32.60 28.54
C VAL A 557 -45.56 -33.44 28.20
N LEU A 558 -44.67 -33.64 29.18
CA LEU A 558 -43.53 -34.57 29.10
C LEU A 558 -43.79 -35.78 30.01
N ARG A 559 -43.82 -36.98 29.43
CA ARG A 559 -43.89 -38.25 30.16
C ARG A 559 -42.57 -38.58 30.85
N ASP A 560 -42.57 -39.63 31.68
CA ASP A 560 -41.38 -40.02 32.45
C ASP A 560 -40.17 -40.31 31.53
N GLY A 561 -39.12 -39.50 31.67
CA GLY A 561 -37.91 -39.56 30.84
C GLY A 561 -38.02 -38.99 29.42
N GLU A 562 -39.16 -38.43 29.01
CA GLU A 562 -39.24 -37.61 27.79
C GLU A 562 -38.59 -36.23 28.04
N THR A 563 -37.97 -35.66 27.01
CA THR A 563 -37.20 -34.41 27.14
C THR A 563 -37.66 -33.33 26.18
N GLY A 564 -37.73 -32.09 26.65
CA GLY A 564 -37.90 -30.89 25.84
C GLY A 564 -36.75 -29.92 26.10
N THR A 565 -36.14 -29.38 25.04
CA THR A 565 -35.00 -28.46 25.13
C THR A 565 -35.35 -27.12 24.50
N GLU A 566 -35.09 -26.03 25.22
CA GLU A 566 -35.39 -24.66 24.81
C GLU A 566 -34.16 -23.76 25.03
N THR A 567 -33.82 -22.92 24.06
CA THR A 567 -32.73 -21.93 24.17
C THR A 567 -33.20 -20.67 24.89
N PHE A 568 -32.36 -20.06 25.72
CA PHE A 568 -32.72 -18.87 26.49
C PHE A 568 -31.57 -17.85 26.60
N SER A 569 -31.86 -16.70 27.20
CA SER A 569 -30.91 -15.60 27.47
C SER A 569 -31.19 -15.00 28.83
N GLY A 570 -30.21 -14.32 29.46
CA GLY A 570 -30.36 -13.75 30.81
C GLY A 570 -29.46 -14.41 31.85
N LEU A 571 -28.89 -15.57 31.53
CA LEU A 571 -27.79 -16.14 32.29
C LEU A 571 -26.58 -15.20 32.26
N SER A 572 -26.02 -14.88 33.43
CA SER A 572 -24.89 -13.95 33.61
C SER A 572 -23.77 -14.58 34.43
N THR A 573 -22.60 -13.95 34.52
CA THR A 573 -21.49 -14.45 35.36
C THR A 573 -21.81 -14.38 36.86
N GLY A 574 -21.31 -15.35 37.62
CA GLY A 574 -21.57 -15.49 39.06
C GLY A 574 -22.77 -16.40 39.37
N THR A 575 -23.50 -16.10 40.45
CA THR A 575 -24.62 -16.94 40.91
C THR A 575 -25.96 -16.39 40.45
N ASN A 576 -26.60 -17.10 39.52
CA ASN A 576 -27.94 -16.82 39.02
C ASN A 576 -28.98 -17.58 39.86
N THR A 577 -30.15 -16.98 40.09
CA THR A 577 -31.31 -17.69 40.64
C THR A 577 -32.16 -18.17 39.48
N VAL A 578 -32.56 -19.44 39.47
CA VAL A 578 -33.45 -20.01 38.46
C VAL A 578 -34.75 -20.44 39.13
N GLY A 579 -35.81 -19.67 38.91
CA GLY A 579 -37.19 -20.01 39.24
C GLY A 579 -37.77 -21.03 38.27
N TRP A 580 -38.70 -21.85 38.75
CA TRP A 580 -39.38 -22.89 37.98
C TRP A 580 -40.88 -22.70 38.11
N GLU A 581 -41.57 -22.47 37.00
CA GLU A 581 -43.04 -22.50 36.94
C GLU A 581 -43.48 -23.72 36.12
N LEU A 582 -44.54 -24.38 36.58
CA LEU A 582 -45.12 -25.55 35.91
C LEU A 582 -46.63 -25.56 36.13
N GLU A 583 -47.42 -25.89 35.11
CA GLU A 583 -48.87 -26.04 35.30
C GLU A 583 -49.21 -27.34 36.06
N ALA A 584 -48.40 -28.39 35.90
CA ALA A 584 -48.51 -29.62 36.68
C ALA A 584 -47.20 -30.42 36.77
N GLY A 585 -47.13 -31.31 37.77
CA GLY A 585 -46.05 -32.27 37.96
C GLY A 585 -44.77 -31.68 38.57
N SER A 586 -43.64 -32.27 38.19
CA SER A 586 -42.28 -31.79 38.52
C SER A 586 -41.34 -32.15 37.38
N THR A 587 -40.23 -31.45 37.20
CA THR A 587 -39.28 -31.71 36.11
C THR A 587 -37.87 -31.98 36.66
N ASP A 588 -37.13 -32.87 36.01
CA ASP A 588 -35.67 -32.86 36.07
C ASP A 588 -35.14 -31.86 35.06
N TRP A 589 -33.97 -31.28 35.30
CA TRP A 589 -33.45 -30.24 34.43
C TRP A 589 -31.93 -30.28 34.28
N ARG A 590 -31.48 -29.82 33.12
CA ARG A 590 -30.08 -29.55 32.80
C ARG A 590 -30.01 -28.22 32.05
N ILE A 591 -29.09 -27.36 32.44
CA ILE A 591 -28.73 -26.15 31.71
C ILE A 591 -27.32 -26.35 31.16
N ASP A 592 -27.18 -26.26 29.85
CA ASP A 592 -25.93 -26.29 29.11
C ASP A 592 -25.63 -24.86 28.62
N TYR A 593 -24.38 -24.40 28.72
CA TYR A 593 -23.96 -23.06 28.29
C TYR A 593 -22.46 -23.01 27.97
N ASP A 594 -22.06 -22.07 27.12
CA ASP A 594 -20.64 -21.77 26.87
C ASP A 594 -20.18 -20.65 27.81
N ARG A 595 -19.32 -21.00 28.77
CA ARG A 595 -18.61 -20.05 29.64
C ARG A 595 -17.65 -19.23 28.80
N VAL A 596 -17.72 -17.90 28.91
CA VAL A 596 -16.80 -16.96 28.26
C VAL A 596 -15.66 -16.58 29.21
N GLU A 597 -14.43 -16.73 28.75
CA GLU A 597 -13.24 -16.15 29.38
C GLU A 597 -12.39 -15.37 28.36
N HIS A 598 -11.97 -14.17 28.73
CA HIS A 598 -11.09 -13.32 27.93
C HIS A 598 -9.63 -13.50 28.33
N THR A 599 -8.70 -13.21 27.40
CA THR A 599 -7.26 -13.27 27.67
C THR A 599 -6.88 -12.43 28.89
N GLU A 600 -6.46 -13.07 30.00
CA GLU A 600 -6.06 -12.38 31.23
C GLU A 600 -4.58 -12.66 31.57
N ASN A 601 -3.82 -11.61 31.86
CA ASN A 601 -2.38 -11.61 32.15
C ASN A 601 -1.52 -12.40 31.13
N PRO A 602 -1.63 -12.17 29.81
CA PRO A 602 -0.77 -12.83 28.83
C PRO A 602 0.69 -12.40 28.98
N SER A 603 1.60 -13.35 28.83
CA SER A 603 3.04 -13.18 29.04
C SER A 603 3.87 -14.10 28.14
N VAL A 604 5.15 -13.74 27.94
CA VAL A 604 6.17 -14.57 27.28
C VAL A 604 7.42 -14.70 28.14
N ASP A 605 7.96 -15.91 28.20
CA ASP A 605 9.28 -16.26 28.72
C ASP A 605 10.13 -16.72 27.52
N LEU A 606 11.27 -16.06 27.28
CA LEU A 606 12.14 -16.28 26.11
C LEU A 606 13.32 -17.22 26.40
N ASP A 607 13.74 -17.33 27.66
CA ASP A 607 14.92 -18.13 28.05
C ASP A 607 14.58 -19.40 28.87
N GLY A 608 13.31 -19.56 29.23
CA GLY A 608 12.75 -20.70 29.93
C GLY A 608 13.16 -20.78 31.40
N ASP A 609 13.58 -19.65 32.02
CA ASP A 609 13.93 -19.62 33.44
C ASP A 609 12.72 -19.59 34.39
N GLY A 610 11.52 -19.37 33.85
CA GLY A 610 10.23 -19.32 34.55
C GLY A 610 9.83 -17.92 35.00
N ASN A 611 10.47 -16.85 34.50
CA ASN A 611 10.06 -15.47 34.69
C ASN A 611 9.67 -14.86 33.33
N ALA A 612 8.58 -14.11 33.27
CA ALA A 612 8.20 -13.42 32.03
C ALA A 612 9.21 -12.31 31.67
N ASP A 613 9.71 -12.34 30.44
CA ASP A 613 10.46 -11.23 29.83
C ASP A 613 9.53 -10.05 29.50
N ALA A 614 8.29 -10.35 29.12
CA ALA A 614 7.23 -9.38 28.86
C ALA A 614 5.88 -9.92 29.34
N GLU A 615 5.13 -9.09 30.06
CA GLU A 615 3.79 -9.41 30.59
C GLU A 615 2.82 -8.24 30.42
N HIS A 616 1.58 -8.54 30.05
CA HIS A 616 0.44 -7.69 30.31
C HIS A 616 -0.17 -8.05 31.68
N LEU A 617 -0.74 -7.07 32.38
CA LEU A 617 -1.40 -7.28 33.67
C LEU A 617 -2.84 -6.75 33.61
N GLY A 618 -3.81 -7.66 33.76
CA GLY A 618 -5.24 -7.43 33.53
C GLY A 618 -5.78 -8.25 32.35
N THR A 619 -7.06 -8.04 32.06
CA THR A 619 -7.77 -8.62 30.90
C THR A 619 -7.54 -7.77 29.65
N LEU A 620 -7.34 -8.41 28.51
CA LEU A 620 -7.45 -7.80 27.17
C LEU A 620 -8.77 -8.23 26.53
N GLU A 621 -9.57 -7.24 26.12
CA GLU A 621 -10.81 -7.47 25.38
C GLU A 621 -10.53 -8.06 23.97
N PRO A 622 -11.50 -8.72 23.30
CA PRO A 622 -11.29 -9.30 21.98
C PRO A 622 -10.86 -8.25 20.93
N GLY A 623 -9.66 -8.39 20.39
CA GLY A 623 -9.05 -7.43 19.47
C GLY A 623 -8.41 -6.19 20.14
N GLU A 624 -8.32 -6.14 21.47
CA GLU A 624 -7.48 -5.17 22.17
C GLU A 624 -6.01 -5.63 22.16
N THR A 625 -5.11 -4.75 21.76
CA THR A 625 -3.67 -5.03 21.63
C THR A 625 -2.84 -4.32 22.70
N ALA A 626 -1.93 -5.04 23.35
CA ALA A 626 -0.93 -4.45 24.26
C ALA A 626 0.50 -4.83 23.85
N ARG A 627 1.42 -3.85 23.89
CA ARG A 627 2.80 -3.96 23.40
C ARG A 627 3.82 -3.82 24.52
N TYR A 628 4.81 -4.71 24.54
CA TYR A 628 5.88 -4.77 25.54
C TYR A 628 7.23 -5.03 24.88
N GLU A 629 8.30 -4.48 25.46
CA GLU A 629 9.66 -4.65 24.94
C GLU A 629 10.20 -6.05 25.27
N LEU A 630 10.84 -6.69 24.29
CA LEU A 630 11.41 -8.04 24.41
C LEU A 630 12.95 -7.95 24.35
N ALA A 631 13.53 -7.21 25.29
CA ALA A 631 14.95 -6.82 25.27
C ALA A 631 15.96 -7.98 25.39
N GLY A 632 15.50 -9.18 25.73
CA GLY A 632 16.30 -10.42 25.72
C GLY A 632 16.55 -11.00 24.33
N LEU A 633 15.78 -10.60 23.31
CA LEU A 633 15.80 -11.21 21.99
C LEU A 633 17.16 -11.04 21.28
N SER A 634 17.64 -12.14 20.69
CA SER A 634 18.96 -12.25 20.06
C SER A 634 18.88 -13.04 18.75
N THR A 635 19.94 -13.00 17.95
CA THR A 635 20.02 -13.67 16.64
C THR A 635 20.00 -15.20 16.75
N GLY A 636 19.26 -15.85 15.86
CA GLY A 636 19.03 -17.28 15.77
C GLY A 636 17.61 -17.66 16.22
N ALA A 637 17.29 -18.94 16.12
CA ALA A 637 16.03 -19.48 16.62
C ALA A 637 15.93 -19.33 18.15
N SER A 638 14.89 -18.64 18.59
CA SER A 638 14.46 -18.52 19.98
C SER A 638 13.05 -19.10 20.13
N THR A 639 12.74 -19.67 21.28
CA THR A 639 11.40 -20.18 21.60
C THR A 639 10.79 -19.28 22.65
N LEU A 640 9.56 -18.83 22.45
CA LEU A 640 8.80 -18.03 23.39
C LEU A 640 7.74 -18.93 24.03
N ASP A 641 7.89 -19.21 25.32
CA ASP A 641 6.88 -19.91 26.11
C ASP A 641 5.80 -18.91 26.52
N VAL A 642 4.59 -19.08 25.96
CA VAL A 642 3.43 -18.21 26.22
C VAL A 642 2.66 -18.72 27.44
N SER A 643 2.24 -17.82 28.31
CA SER A 643 1.40 -18.15 29.48
C SER A 643 0.28 -17.14 29.65
N THR A 644 -0.90 -17.63 30.02
CA THR A 644 -2.11 -16.82 30.28
C THR A 644 -2.79 -17.28 31.57
N THR A 645 -3.77 -16.52 32.04
CA THR A 645 -4.61 -16.94 33.17
C THR A 645 -5.80 -17.75 32.67
N SER A 646 -6.24 -18.71 33.49
CA SER A 646 -7.45 -19.55 33.28
C SER A 646 -7.44 -20.46 32.04
N GLN A 647 -6.29 -20.67 31.39
CA GLN A 647 -6.13 -21.42 30.12
C GLN A 647 -6.81 -20.72 28.92
N THR A 648 -6.74 -19.39 28.87
CA THR A 648 -7.26 -18.59 27.76
C THR A 648 -6.27 -18.53 26.61
N GLU A 649 -6.76 -18.38 25.38
CA GLU A 649 -5.91 -18.21 24.20
C GLU A 649 -5.56 -16.73 23.97
N THR A 650 -4.47 -16.43 23.26
CA THR A 650 -4.11 -15.07 22.81
C THR A 650 -3.45 -15.11 21.42
N ASN A 651 -3.49 -14.02 20.67
CA ASN A 651 -2.59 -13.87 19.52
C ASN A 651 -1.30 -13.18 20.00
N VAL A 652 -0.16 -13.66 19.50
CA VAL A 652 1.17 -13.12 19.83
C VAL A 652 1.84 -12.70 18.54
N ALA A 653 2.26 -11.45 18.43
CA ALA A 653 3.10 -10.99 17.33
C ALA A 653 4.43 -10.46 17.86
N VAL A 654 5.54 -10.81 17.21
CA VAL A 654 6.87 -10.29 17.53
C VAL A 654 7.28 -9.36 16.40
N LEU A 655 7.49 -8.09 16.74
CA LEU A 655 7.85 -7.02 15.82
C LEU A 655 9.33 -6.68 16.02
N LEU A 656 10.14 -7.00 15.03
CA LEU A 656 11.58 -6.75 15.05
C LEU A 656 12.11 -6.28 13.69
N GLU A 657 13.32 -5.76 13.72
CA GLU A 657 14.10 -5.43 12.52
C GLU A 657 15.45 -6.16 12.66
N GLU A 658 15.68 -7.10 11.74
CA GLU A 658 16.89 -7.90 11.62
C GLU A 658 18.04 -7.02 11.14
N ARG A 659 19.27 -7.27 11.63
CA ARG A 659 20.40 -6.37 11.41
C ARG A 659 21.69 -7.11 11.05
N ASN A 660 22.34 -6.68 9.98
CA ASN A 660 23.53 -7.31 9.42
C ASN A 660 24.61 -6.26 9.13
N PRO A 661 25.88 -6.42 9.58
CA PRO A 661 26.94 -5.48 9.23
C PRO A 661 27.46 -5.77 7.82
N THR A 662 28.42 -4.98 7.37
CA THR A 662 29.23 -5.34 6.20
C THR A 662 30.15 -6.50 6.56
N VAL A 663 29.98 -7.65 5.93
CA VAL A 663 30.84 -8.83 6.09
C VAL A 663 31.72 -8.97 4.84
N ASP A 664 33.00 -9.31 5.03
CA ASP A 664 33.99 -9.66 4.00
C ASP A 664 33.87 -8.89 2.66
N PRO A 665 33.96 -7.55 2.64
CA PRO A 665 33.72 -6.78 1.43
C PRO A 665 34.93 -6.82 0.46
N VAL A 666 34.61 -6.94 -0.83
CA VAL A 666 35.55 -7.16 -1.94
C VAL A 666 35.26 -6.16 -3.07
N VAL A 667 36.31 -5.63 -3.68
CA VAL A 667 36.26 -4.82 -4.91
C VAL A 667 37.13 -5.47 -5.97
N THR A 668 36.58 -5.68 -7.17
CA THR A 668 37.30 -6.24 -8.31
C THR A 668 37.45 -5.17 -9.39
N ILE A 669 38.67 -4.90 -9.84
CA ILE A 669 39.01 -3.94 -10.89
C ILE A 669 39.59 -4.74 -12.06
N ASN A 670 38.89 -4.81 -13.20
CA ASN A 670 39.36 -5.52 -14.40
C ASN A 670 39.90 -6.95 -14.15
N ASN A 671 39.23 -7.71 -13.26
CA ASN A 671 39.56 -9.04 -12.73
C ASN A 671 40.59 -9.13 -11.57
N GLU A 672 41.22 -8.03 -11.16
CA GLU A 672 42.12 -8.02 -9.99
C GLU A 672 41.37 -7.60 -8.71
N THR A 673 41.59 -8.30 -7.59
CA THR A 673 40.72 -8.21 -6.40
C THR A 673 41.38 -7.58 -5.18
N LEU A 674 40.71 -6.59 -4.59
CA LEU A 674 40.97 -6.03 -3.26
C LEU A 674 39.93 -6.55 -2.28
N SER A 675 40.33 -7.04 -1.11
CA SER A 675 39.42 -7.62 -0.12
C SER A 675 39.76 -7.19 1.31
N HIS A 676 38.76 -6.86 2.11
CA HIS A 676 38.86 -6.81 3.56
C HIS A 676 38.22 -8.08 4.15
N GLY A 677 38.92 -8.75 5.09
CA GLY A 677 38.40 -9.94 5.76
C GLY A 677 37.96 -9.62 7.19
N GLY A 678 36.74 -10.00 7.56
CA GLY A 678 36.06 -9.65 8.81
C GLY A 678 34.83 -8.77 8.59
N THR A 679 34.36 -8.14 9.66
CA THR A 679 33.19 -7.24 9.64
C THR A 679 33.62 -5.78 9.75
N LEU A 680 33.07 -4.89 8.93
CA LEU A 680 33.14 -3.44 9.15
C LEU A 680 31.87 -2.97 9.88
N ALA A 681 32.06 -2.21 10.96
CA ALA A 681 30.95 -1.55 11.66
C ALA A 681 30.41 -0.35 10.87
N ASP A 682 29.24 0.14 11.24
CA ASP A 682 28.63 1.31 10.59
C ASP A 682 29.56 2.54 10.64
N GLY A 683 29.87 3.10 9.47
CA GLY A 683 30.81 4.22 9.35
C GLY A 683 32.30 3.87 9.54
N GLU A 684 32.66 2.58 9.72
CA GLU A 684 34.06 2.15 9.78
C GLU A 684 34.64 2.02 8.36
N SER A 685 35.63 2.86 8.03
CA SER A 685 36.27 2.88 6.72
C SER A 685 37.61 2.13 6.69
N VAL A 686 37.81 1.28 5.68
CA VAL A 686 39.10 0.65 5.34
C VAL A 686 39.59 1.11 3.95
N PRO A 687 40.79 1.72 3.86
CA PRO A 687 41.42 2.00 2.58
C PRO A 687 42.13 0.76 2.03
N LEU A 688 41.98 0.53 0.73
CA LEU A 688 42.59 -0.53 -0.07
C LEU A 688 43.28 0.13 -1.28
N ALA A 689 44.54 -0.21 -1.52
CA ALA A 689 45.33 0.35 -2.61
C ALA A 689 45.40 -0.65 -3.77
N GLY A 690 44.93 -0.23 -4.94
CA GLY A 690 45.14 -0.97 -6.20
C GLY A 690 46.45 -0.58 -6.88
N GLU A 691 46.65 -1.09 -8.11
CA GLU A 691 47.77 -0.69 -8.97
C GLU A 691 47.23 -0.14 -10.29
N SER A 692 47.88 0.88 -10.83
CA SER A 692 47.63 1.46 -12.16
C SER A 692 47.77 0.42 -13.28
N SER A 693 48.56 -0.64 -13.07
CA SER A 693 48.73 -1.79 -13.95
C SER A 693 47.45 -2.60 -14.18
N TRP A 694 46.41 -2.41 -13.37
CA TRP A 694 45.11 -3.08 -13.50
C TRP A 694 44.15 -2.32 -14.42
N LEU A 695 44.47 -1.06 -14.75
CA LEU A 695 43.67 -0.24 -15.66
C LEU A 695 43.94 -0.64 -17.12
N THR A 696 42.99 -0.34 -18.00
CA THR A 696 43.09 -0.61 -19.43
C THR A 696 42.71 0.63 -20.24
N GLU A 697 43.34 0.82 -21.41
CA GLU A 697 42.88 1.74 -22.44
C GLU A 697 41.54 1.21 -23.01
N GLY A 698 40.50 2.05 -23.05
CA GLY A 698 39.11 1.66 -23.28
C GLY A 698 38.33 1.34 -21.99
N GLU A 699 37.37 0.42 -22.05
CA GLU A 699 36.43 0.12 -20.95
C GLU A 699 37.16 -0.50 -19.73
N ASN A 700 36.91 0.08 -18.56
CA ASN A 700 37.31 -0.40 -17.24
C ASN A 700 36.07 -0.75 -16.44
N VAL A 701 36.13 -1.84 -15.66
CA VAL A 701 35.01 -2.36 -14.86
C VAL A 701 35.42 -2.49 -13.39
N VAL A 702 34.61 -1.93 -12.50
CA VAL A 702 34.76 -2.06 -11.04
C VAL A 702 33.52 -2.75 -10.47
N GLU A 703 33.69 -3.92 -9.86
CA GLU A 703 32.63 -4.72 -9.25
C GLU A 703 32.79 -4.78 -7.72
N VAL A 704 31.69 -4.64 -6.98
CA VAL A 704 31.65 -4.81 -5.51
C VAL A 704 30.94 -6.11 -5.17
N SER A 705 31.51 -6.87 -4.25
CA SER A 705 30.88 -8.02 -3.62
C SER A 705 31.01 -7.92 -2.10
N VAL A 706 30.07 -8.50 -1.37
CA VAL A 706 30.05 -8.52 0.09
C VAL A 706 29.64 -9.90 0.58
N GLY A 707 30.22 -10.34 1.69
CA GLY A 707 30.01 -11.69 2.23
C GLY A 707 28.54 -11.97 2.56
N ASN A 708 27.93 -12.87 1.78
CA ASN A 708 26.59 -13.39 2.04
C ASN A 708 26.62 -14.65 2.93
N GLU A 709 27.41 -14.63 4.00
CA GLU A 709 27.54 -15.73 4.97
C GLU A 709 26.65 -15.47 6.18
N SER A 710 25.35 -15.20 5.98
CA SER A 710 24.38 -15.39 7.07
C SER A 710 24.09 -16.87 7.21
N THR A 711 24.44 -17.44 8.36
CA THR A 711 24.09 -18.82 8.71
C THR A 711 22.60 -18.98 9.09
N ALA A 712 21.86 -17.88 9.20
CA ALA A 712 20.40 -17.83 9.32
C ALA A 712 19.79 -17.34 7.99
N SER A 713 18.70 -17.94 7.53
CA SER A 713 18.23 -17.78 6.15
C SER A 713 17.34 -16.57 5.85
N SER A 714 17.05 -15.71 6.83
CA SER A 714 16.08 -14.59 6.74
C SER A 714 16.73 -13.21 6.60
N GLY A 715 17.87 -12.98 7.27
CA GLY A 715 18.44 -11.65 7.52
C GLY A 715 18.80 -10.81 6.28
N PRO A 716 18.86 -9.47 6.41
CA PRO A 716 19.15 -8.56 5.30
C PRO A 716 20.53 -8.81 4.72
N SER A 717 20.65 -8.79 3.39
CA SER A 717 21.95 -8.88 2.71
C SER A 717 22.88 -7.75 3.13
N SER A 718 24.16 -8.05 3.36
CA SER A 718 25.18 -7.04 3.66
C SER A 718 25.29 -6.01 2.52
N ARG A 719 25.77 -4.82 2.86
CA ARG A 719 26.01 -3.68 1.96
C ARG A 719 27.29 -2.96 2.39
N THR A 720 27.88 -2.13 1.55
CA THR A 720 29.06 -1.30 1.91
C THR A 720 29.04 -0.01 1.10
N ASN A 721 29.54 1.10 1.65
CA ASN A 721 29.81 2.26 0.81
C ASN A 721 31.16 2.07 0.09
N LEU A 722 31.21 2.45 -1.19
CA LEU A 722 32.41 2.47 -2.01
C LEU A 722 32.80 3.93 -2.30
N GLU A 723 34.07 4.26 -2.13
CA GLU A 723 34.75 5.37 -2.80
C GLU A 723 35.91 4.80 -3.61
N TYR A 724 36.08 5.24 -4.86
CA TYR A 724 37.14 4.77 -5.76
C TYR A 724 37.65 5.97 -6.56
N SER A 725 38.96 6.16 -6.69
CA SER A 725 39.52 7.22 -7.55
C SER A 725 40.93 6.97 -8.09
N HIS A 726 41.25 7.59 -9.24
CA HIS A 726 42.61 7.70 -9.80
C HIS A 726 42.74 8.91 -10.74
N SER A 727 43.97 9.37 -11.03
CA SER A 727 44.19 10.41 -12.06
C SER A 727 44.09 9.86 -13.48
N ALA A 728 43.78 10.72 -14.45
CA ALA A 728 43.68 10.41 -15.88
C ALA A 728 44.12 11.63 -16.72
N ALA A 729 45.35 12.11 -16.47
CA ALA A 729 45.95 13.14 -17.32
C ALA A 729 46.44 12.52 -18.65
N SER A 730 46.79 13.34 -19.65
CA SER A 730 47.60 12.87 -20.80
C SER A 730 48.85 13.72 -20.99
N ASN A 731 49.95 13.06 -21.33
CA ASN A 731 51.33 13.54 -21.21
C ASN A 731 51.83 14.29 -22.47
N GLN A 732 51.01 15.23 -22.95
CA GLN A 732 51.23 16.03 -24.17
C GLN A 732 51.28 17.53 -23.88
N SER A 733 52.11 18.26 -24.63
CA SER A 733 52.23 19.73 -24.66
C SER A 733 52.12 20.24 -26.09
N VAL A 734 51.62 21.47 -26.27
CA VAL A 734 51.46 22.12 -27.58
C VAL A 734 51.88 23.58 -27.45
N ASP A 735 52.84 24.02 -28.27
CA ASP A 735 53.10 25.43 -28.55
C ASP A 735 52.47 25.80 -29.92
N TYR A 736 51.91 27.00 -30.05
CA TYR A 736 51.19 27.47 -31.24
C TYR A 736 51.47 28.95 -31.53
N GLU A 737 51.73 29.28 -32.80
CA GLU A 737 51.89 30.67 -33.29
C GLU A 737 51.02 30.90 -34.55
N ALA A 738 50.35 32.06 -34.62
CA ALA A 738 49.45 32.42 -35.72
C ALA A 738 49.86 33.73 -36.42
N GLU A 739 50.12 33.64 -37.73
CA GLU A 739 50.43 34.77 -38.60
C GLU A 739 49.31 34.98 -39.63
N HIS A 740 49.24 36.17 -40.25
CA HIS A 740 48.29 36.47 -41.33
C HIS A 740 48.41 35.49 -42.51
N TRP A 741 49.63 35.06 -42.82
CA TRP A 741 49.95 34.21 -43.97
C TRP A 741 50.36 32.77 -43.60
N ALA A 742 50.52 32.45 -42.30
CA ALA A 742 50.95 31.12 -41.84
C ALA A 742 50.40 30.74 -40.45
N GLU A 743 50.51 29.47 -40.09
CA GLU A 743 50.30 28.91 -38.74
C GLU A 743 51.42 27.94 -38.40
N LYS A 744 51.85 27.91 -37.14
CA LYS A 744 52.95 27.06 -36.66
C LYS A 744 52.55 26.33 -35.39
N TYR A 745 52.98 25.08 -35.28
CA TYR A 745 52.77 24.19 -34.14
C TYR A 745 54.08 23.55 -33.73
N ASN A 746 54.27 23.33 -32.43
CA ASN A 746 55.30 22.49 -31.85
C ASN A 746 54.66 21.62 -30.75
N VAL A 747 54.36 20.36 -31.06
CA VAL A 747 53.71 19.42 -30.16
C VAL A 747 54.73 18.47 -29.57
N SER A 748 54.72 18.21 -28.26
CA SER A 748 55.49 17.13 -27.63
C SER A 748 54.57 16.14 -26.92
N LYS A 749 54.82 14.83 -27.06
CA LYS A 749 54.21 13.76 -26.24
C LYS A 749 55.30 12.92 -25.62
N THR A 750 55.18 12.62 -24.33
CA THR A 750 55.99 11.61 -23.64
C THR A 750 55.16 10.35 -23.48
N TRP A 751 55.71 9.20 -23.84
CA TRP A 751 55.01 7.92 -23.83
C TRP A 751 55.25 7.21 -22.49
N GLY A 752 54.19 6.70 -21.87
CA GLY A 752 54.22 5.97 -20.60
C GLY A 752 54.32 4.45 -20.76
N THR A 753 54.18 3.95 -21.99
CA THR A 753 54.22 2.53 -22.35
C THR A 753 54.87 2.32 -23.72
N ASP A 754 55.36 1.11 -24.00
CA ASP A 754 55.84 0.72 -25.33
C ASP A 754 54.66 0.66 -26.33
N ARG A 755 54.79 1.31 -27.49
CA ARG A 755 53.75 1.35 -28.54
C ARG A 755 54.36 1.12 -29.94
N GLU A 756 53.85 0.11 -30.66
CA GLU A 756 54.14 -0.11 -32.09
C GLU A 756 53.32 0.87 -32.96
N ASP A 757 53.88 1.30 -34.11
CA ASP A 757 53.19 2.17 -35.09
C ASP A 757 52.50 3.42 -34.51
N ALA A 758 53.15 4.12 -33.55
CA ALA A 758 52.58 5.30 -32.91
C ALA A 758 52.35 6.46 -33.89
N THR A 759 51.28 7.21 -33.69
CA THR A 759 50.92 8.43 -34.43
C THR A 759 50.79 9.62 -33.50
N LEU A 760 51.05 10.83 -34.02
CA LEU A 760 50.71 12.07 -33.34
C LEU A 760 49.91 12.99 -34.26
N THR A 761 48.82 13.54 -33.73
CA THR A 761 47.88 14.38 -34.48
C THR A 761 48.07 15.85 -34.10
N VAL A 762 48.14 16.73 -35.10
CA VAL A 762 48.28 18.17 -34.98
C VAL A 762 47.12 18.85 -35.71
N PRO A 763 46.08 19.33 -35.01
CA PRO A 763 44.97 20.05 -35.65
C PRO A 763 45.36 21.51 -35.90
N PHE A 764 45.47 21.93 -37.17
CA PHE A 764 45.63 23.34 -37.51
C PHE A 764 44.35 24.12 -37.16
N SER A 765 44.50 25.27 -36.48
CA SER A 765 43.38 26.03 -35.94
C SER A 765 42.58 26.75 -37.02
N SER A 766 43.16 27.06 -38.18
CA SER A 766 42.43 27.69 -39.28
C SER A 766 42.12 26.74 -40.43
N SER A 767 40.84 26.73 -40.82
CA SER A 767 40.34 26.19 -42.10
C SER A 767 40.94 26.84 -43.36
N ARG A 768 41.84 27.82 -43.20
CA ARG A 768 42.54 28.55 -44.25
C ARG A 768 43.97 28.07 -44.47
N VAL A 769 44.45 27.09 -43.71
CA VAL A 769 45.72 26.40 -44.05
C VAL A 769 45.49 25.56 -45.30
N ILE A 770 46.18 25.91 -46.39
CA ILE A 770 45.99 25.30 -47.72
C ILE A 770 47.15 24.38 -48.15
N GLN A 771 48.29 24.44 -47.45
CA GLN A 771 49.45 23.57 -47.64
C GLN A 771 50.33 23.53 -46.38
N ILE A 772 51.22 22.54 -46.28
CA ILE A 772 52.26 22.45 -45.24
C ILE A 772 53.59 22.91 -45.85
N ASP A 773 54.19 23.97 -45.29
CA ASP A 773 55.47 24.52 -45.73
C ASP A 773 56.67 23.85 -45.03
N GLN A 774 56.48 23.38 -43.79
CA GLN A 774 57.53 22.76 -42.99
C GLN A 774 56.92 21.71 -42.06
N LEU A 775 57.50 20.50 -42.05
CA LEU A 775 57.18 19.46 -41.07
C LEU A 775 58.45 18.73 -40.64
N GLU A 776 58.71 18.71 -39.33
CA GLU A 776 59.87 18.05 -38.74
C GLU A 776 59.49 17.30 -37.46
N VAL A 777 60.21 16.21 -37.21
CA VAL A 777 60.08 15.40 -35.98
C VAL A 777 61.41 15.36 -35.25
N GLN A 778 61.37 15.36 -33.92
CA GLN A 778 62.50 15.14 -33.03
C GLN A 778 62.11 14.06 -32.00
N ARG A 779 63.02 13.15 -31.67
CA ARG A 779 62.84 12.21 -30.54
C ARG A 779 63.91 12.44 -29.48
N ASN A 780 63.55 12.39 -28.21
CA ASN A 780 64.45 12.45 -27.06
C ASN A 780 65.48 13.60 -27.11
N GLY A 781 65.06 14.77 -27.62
CA GLY A 781 65.94 15.94 -27.78
C GLY A 781 67.07 15.78 -28.83
N GLY A 782 66.95 14.84 -29.76
CA GLY A 782 67.90 14.63 -30.87
C GLY A 782 67.88 15.75 -31.93
N GLU A 783 68.50 15.52 -33.09
CA GLU A 783 68.36 16.46 -34.22
C GLU A 783 66.95 16.39 -34.81
N TRP A 784 66.43 17.53 -35.27
CA TRP A 784 65.18 17.59 -36.02
C TRP A 784 65.36 16.95 -37.40
N SER A 785 64.41 16.11 -37.81
CA SER A 785 64.37 15.48 -39.13
C SER A 785 63.11 15.91 -39.88
N THR A 786 63.28 16.48 -41.07
CA THR A 786 62.17 16.79 -42.00
C THR A 786 61.53 15.50 -42.50
N LEU A 787 60.20 15.44 -42.51
CA LEU A 787 59.43 14.31 -43.05
C LEU A 787 59.14 14.49 -44.54
N ASP A 788 59.02 13.38 -45.27
CA ASP A 788 58.49 13.39 -46.64
C ASP A 788 56.96 13.53 -46.62
N SER A 789 56.41 14.06 -47.71
CA SER A 789 54.99 14.08 -48.07
C SER A 789 54.26 12.73 -48.02
N THR A 790 54.98 11.61 -47.89
CA THR A 790 54.40 10.27 -47.70
C THR A 790 54.34 9.79 -46.25
N GLU A 791 54.91 10.55 -45.30
CA GLU A 791 55.03 10.16 -43.88
C GLU A 791 54.05 10.92 -42.97
N TYR A 792 53.20 11.74 -43.56
CA TYR A 792 52.08 12.42 -42.92
C TYR A 792 50.85 12.42 -43.85
N ASP A 793 49.68 12.66 -43.27
CA ASP A 793 48.45 12.93 -44.02
C ASP A 793 47.81 14.23 -43.50
N LEU A 794 47.18 15.00 -44.38
CA LEU A 794 46.45 16.23 -44.05
C LEU A 794 45.02 16.11 -44.55
N GLU A 795 44.14 15.60 -43.69
CA GLU A 795 42.71 15.56 -43.96
C GLU A 795 42.05 16.87 -43.50
N GLY A 796 41.80 17.78 -44.44
CA GLY A 796 41.28 19.12 -44.14
C GLY A 796 42.32 19.97 -43.42
N THR A 797 42.16 20.14 -42.11
CA THR A 797 43.12 20.85 -41.24
C THR A 797 43.83 19.93 -40.24
N THR A 798 43.48 18.64 -40.20
CA THR A 798 44.06 17.70 -39.23
C THR A 798 45.27 17.02 -39.86
N LEU A 799 46.46 17.35 -39.37
CA LEU A 799 47.71 16.72 -39.75
C LEU A 799 47.96 15.49 -38.87
N THR A 800 48.01 14.29 -39.46
CA THR A 800 48.40 13.06 -38.76
C THR A 800 49.81 12.68 -39.15
N VAL A 801 50.70 12.59 -38.15
CA VAL A 801 52.14 12.31 -38.34
C VAL A 801 52.46 10.90 -37.86
N GLN A 802 53.11 10.12 -38.73
CA GLN A 802 53.57 8.77 -38.38
C GLN A 802 54.88 8.85 -37.58
N LEU A 803 54.87 8.30 -36.36
CA LEU A 803 56.04 8.19 -35.50
C LEU A 803 56.63 6.77 -35.48
N GLY A 804 55.86 5.73 -35.86
CA GLY A 804 56.34 4.34 -35.76
C GLY A 804 56.58 3.95 -34.29
N ASP A 805 57.41 2.93 -34.06
CA ASP A 805 57.65 2.41 -32.70
C ASP A 805 58.24 3.46 -31.75
N VAL A 806 57.70 3.51 -30.52
CA VAL A 806 58.14 4.33 -29.39
C VAL A 806 58.19 3.48 -28.11
N ALA A 807 59.12 3.77 -27.21
CA ALA A 807 59.29 3.04 -25.96
C ALA A 807 58.75 3.80 -24.74
N GLU A 808 58.51 3.09 -23.63
CA GLU A 808 58.26 3.70 -22.32
C GLU A 808 59.33 4.76 -21.98
N GLY A 809 58.87 5.98 -21.69
CA GLY A 809 59.70 7.13 -21.36
C GLY A 809 60.26 7.92 -22.55
N ASP A 810 59.99 7.52 -23.81
CA ASP A 810 60.37 8.32 -24.98
C ASP A 810 59.57 9.62 -25.06
N GLU A 811 60.24 10.72 -25.43
CA GLU A 811 59.62 11.99 -25.80
C GLU A 811 59.70 12.20 -27.31
N THR A 812 58.54 12.32 -27.97
CA THR A 812 58.44 12.67 -29.40
C THR A 812 57.92 14.09 -29.56
N ARG A 813 58.61 14.92 -30.37
CA ARG A 813 58.17 16.26 -30.75
C ARG A 813 57.92 16.39 -32.24
N VAL A 814 56.90 17.13 -32.63
CA VAL A 814 56.50 17.42 -34.01
C VAL A 814 56.36 18.92 -34.19
N ARG A 815 57.13 19.49 -35.10
CA ARG A 815 57.03 20.90 -35.50
C ARG A 815 56.44 21.00 -36.89
N ALA A 816 55.31 21.68 -37.03
CA ALA A 816 54.59 21.86 -38.30
C ALA A 816 54.38 23.35 -38.59
N SER A 817 54.39 23.74 -39.87
CA SER A 817 54.02 25.07 -40.35
C SER A 817 53.16 24.96 -41.60
N GLY A 818 52.00 25.62 -41.60
CA GLY A 818 51.05 25.64 -42.72
C GLY A 818 50.83 27.03 -43.29
N ALA A 819 50.67 27.15 -44.61
CA ALA A 819 50.49 28.42 -45.31
C ALA A 819 49.03 28.77 -45.57
N LYS A 820 48.71 30.08 -45.62
CA LYS A 820 47.38 30.65 -45.89
C LYS A 820 47.28 31.43 -47.22
N VAL A 821 48.42 31.65 -47.89
CA VAL A 821 48.53 32.32 -49.20
C VAL A 821 49.22 31.40 -50.19
N ARG A 822 49.00 31.62 -51.49
CA ARG A 822 49.68 30.90 -52.57
C ARG A 822 50.31 31.85 -53.56
N THR A 823 51.58 31.63 -53.88
CA THR A 823 52.32 32.32 -54.94
C THR A 823 52.08 31.65 -56.30
N VAL A 824 51.95 32.46 -57.35
CA VAL A 824 51.73 31.99 -58.73
C VAL A 824 52.64 32.75 -59.68
N ASN A 825 53.21 32.05 -60.67
CA ASN A 825 54.21 32.55 -61.63
C ASN A 825 55.48 33.14 -60.97
N GLY A 826 55.80 32.68 -59.77
CA GLY A 826 56.97 33.06 -58.99
C GLY A 826 56.84 32.57 -57.55
N ASP A 827 57.78 32.95 -56.69
CA ASP A 827 57.72 32.63 -55.26
C ASP A 827 58.31 33.74 -54.37
N ILE A 828 57.84 33.81 -53.13
CA ILE A 828 58.22 34.84 -52.15
C ILE A 828 58.81 34.24 -50.89
N ARG A 829 59.69 35.00 -50.25
CA ARG A 829 60.12 34.78 -48.87
C ARG A 829 59.60 35.90 -47.99
N VAL A 830 58.78 35.54 -47.00
CA VAL A 830 58.39 36.48 -45.94
C VAL A 830 59.62 36.84 -45.11
N LEU A 831 59.86 38.14 -44.94
CA LEU A 831 60.97 38.69 -44.17
C LEU A 831 60.52 39.19 -42.79
N GLU A 832 59.37 39.86 -42.73
CA GLU A 832 58.74 40.38 -41.52
C GLU A 832 57.24 40.03 -41.59
N PRO A 833 56.78 38.94 -40.93
CA PRO A 833 55.38 38.53 -40.93
C PRO A 833 54.54 39.43 -40.01
N THR A 834 53.24 39.55 -40.32
CA THR A 834 52.26 40.18 -39.43
C THR A 834 51.52 39.12 -38.60
N LEU A 835 51.47 39.28 -37.28
CA LEU A 835 50.66 38.43 -36.40
C LEU A 835 49.16 38.68 -36.64
N VAL A 836 48.34 37.63 -36.48
CA VAL A 836 46.87 37.77 -36.55
C VAL A 836 46.40 38.75 -35.46
N GLY A 837 45.48 39.65 -35.80
CA GLY A 837 44.95 40.68 -34.89
C GLY A 837 45.56 42.08 -35.08
N SER A 838 46.60 42.25 -35.91
CA SER A 838 47.10 43.55 -36.38
C SER A 838 46.68 43.83 -37.83
N ASP A 839 46.63 45.09 -38.25
CA ASP A 839 46.53 45.46 -39.67
C ASP A 839 47.68 44.84 -40.48
N LEU A 840 47.39 44.26 -41.65
CA LEU A 840 48.39 43.61 -42.50
C LEU A 840 49.51 44.59 -42.88
N GLN A 841 50.76 44.22 -42.54
CA GLN A 841 51.99 44.92 -42.91
C GLN A 841 53.11 43.90 -43.22
N THR A 842 52.78 42.86 -43.98
CA THR A 842 53.71 41.73 -44.21
C THR A 842 54.73 42.09 -45.29
N LYS A 843 56.01 42.02 -44.93
CA LYS A 843 57.12 42.34 -45.84
C LYS A 843 57.70 41.07 -46.45
N PHE A 844 57.90 41.10 -47.76
CA PHE A 844 58.40 39.96 -48.51
C PHE A 844 59.55 40.34 -49.46
N GLU A 845 60.27 39.32 -49.90
CA GLU A 845 61.25 39.36 -50.99
C GLU A 845 60.83 38.37 -52.08
N VAL A 846 60.85 38.76 -53.35
CA VAL A 846 60.64 37.84 -54.48
C VAL A 846 61.89 36.98 -54.64
N VAL A 847 61.76 35.67 -54.46
CA VAL A 847 62.87 34.71 -54.55
C VAL A 847 62.90 33.92 -55.86
N ASP A 848 61.76 33.79 -56.54
CA ASP A 848 61.66 33.22 -57.89
C ASP A 848 60.60 33.94 -58.73
N ARG A 849 60.72 33.90 -60.07
CA ARG A 849 59.68 34.39 -61.01
C ARG A 849 59.76 33.70 -62.37
N ASP A 850 58.62 33.60 -63.04
CA ASP A 850 58.50 33.22 -64.45
C ASP A 850 58.51 34.46 -65.40
N ASP A 851 58.35 34.24 -66.70
CA ASP A 851 58.21 35.28 -67.74
C ASP A 851 56.83 35.97 -67.72
N GLU A 852 55.84 35.43 -67.01
CA GLU A 852 54.50 36.01 -66.82
C GLU A 852 54.41 36.90 -65.55
N THR A 853 53.36 37.71 -65.43
CA THR A 853 53.16 38.54 -64.22
C THR A 853 52.92 37.66 -63.00
N MET A 854 53.82 37.77 -62.03
CA MET A 854 53.70 37.14 -60.71
C MET A 854 52.53 37.74 -59.92
N HIS A 855 51.78 36.90 -59.22
CA HIS A 855 50.76 37.33 -58.26
C HIS A 855 50.73 36.44 -57.01
N ILE A 856 50.12 36.99 -55.96
CA ILE A 856 49.84 36.29 -54.70
C ILE A 856 48.32 36.14 -54.59
N GLU A 857 47.83 34.91 -54.49
CA GLU A 857 46.44 34.63 -54.13
C GLU A 857 46.25 34.91 -52.63
N VAL A 858 45.51 35.99 -52.34
CA VAL A 858 45.27 36.49 -50.96
C VAL A 858 43.82 36.29 -50.50
N GLY A 859 42.91 35.90 -51.41
CA GLY A 859 41.49 35.66 -51.10
C GLY A 859 41.21 34.64 -49.99
N GLY A 860 42.15 33.71 -49.73
CA GLY A 860 42.06 32.76 -48.62
C GLY A 860 42.34 33.35 -47.22
N THR A 861 42.90 34.55 -47.13
CA THR A 861 43.30 35.18 -45.85
C THR A 861 42.13 35.84 -45.12
N LEU A 862 42.37 36.32 -43.89
CA LEU A 862 41.36 36.99 -43.05
C LEU A 862 40.81 38.26 -43.72
N ASP A 863 41.68 39.06 -44.33
CA ASP A 863 41.36 40.29 -45.06
C ASP A 863 41.19 40.07 -46.59
N GLY A 864 41.05 38.82 -47.04
CA GLY A 864 41.14 38.43 -48.45
C GLY A 864 40.14 39.11 -49.40
N SER A 865 39.03 39.68 -48.90
CA SER A 865 38.04 40.44 -49.68
C SER A 865 38.44 41.89 -49.95
N ARG A 866 39.48 42.42 -49.28
CA ARG A 866 39.90 43.82 -49.35
C ARG A 866 41.01 44.05 -50.38
N THR A 867 41.14 45.30 -50.82
CA THR A 867 42.17 45.76 -51.76
C THR A 867 43.52 45.73 -51.06
N HIS A 868 44.40 44.87 -51.54
CA HIS A 868 45.79 44.81 -51.10
C HIS A 868 46.63 45.76 -51.96
N TYR A 869 47.57 46.47 -51.35
CA TYR A 869 48.49 47.37 -52.03
C TYR A 869 49.91 47.22 -51.48
N LEU A 870 50.88 47.79 -52.19
CA LEU A 870 52.27 47.77 -51.79
C LEU A 870 52.69 49.12 -51.22
N SER A 871 53.38 49.09 -50.09
CA SER A 871 54.24 50.19 -49.64
C SER A 871 55.72 49.79 -49.74
N ASN A 872 56.60 50.80 -49.76
CA ASN A 872 58.05 50.61 -49.78
C ASN A 872 58.59 49.72 -50.93
N GLN A 873 57.87 49.68 -52.06
CA GLN A 873 58.22 48.93 -53.26
C GLN A 873 59.63 49.29 -53.78
N SER A 874 60.51 48.29 -53.92
CA SER A 874 61.90 48.52 -54.33
C SER A 874 62.12 48.68 -55.84
N TRP A 875 61.11 48.39 -56.66
CA TRP A 875 61.13 48.50 -58.13
C TRP A 875 60.21 49.62 -58.63
N SER A 876 60.53 50.23 -59.76
CA SER A 876 59.80 51.39 -60.33
C SER A 876 58.99 51.09 -61.59
N ASP A 877 59.19 49.92 -62.18
CA ASP A 877 58.60 49.56 -63.46
C ASP A 877 57.29 48.81 -63.17
N GLY A 878 56.15 49.42 -63.47
CA GLY A 878 54.82 48.87 -63.14
C GLY A 878 54.31 49.31 -61.77
N THR A 879 52.98 49.26 -61.62
CA THR A 879 52.26 49.60 -60.38
C THR A 879 51.45 48.37 -59.97
N ALA A 880 51.61 47.93 -58.72
CA ALA A 880 50.83 46.80 -58.21
C ALA A 880 49.33 47.12 -58.16
N TYR A 881 48.51 46.09 -58.35
CA TYR A 881 47.06 46.17 -58.36
C TYR A 881 46.45 44.92 -57.73
N THR A 882 45.30 45.08 -57.09
CA THR A 882 44.47 43.93 -56.73
C THR A 882 43.52 43.65 -57.87
N ARG A 883 43.42 42.38 -58.27
CA ARG A 883 42.44 41.88 -59.23
C ARG A 883 41.41 41.06 -58.47
N PHE A 884 40.14 41.40 -58.65
CA PHE A 884 39.00 40.74 -58.00
C PHE A 884 38.19 39.95 -59.02
N GLU A 885 37.85 38.71 -58.68
CA GLU A 885 36.95 37.84 -59.43
C GLU A 885 35.76 37.39 -58.54
N PRO A 886 34.57 37.11 -59.12
CA PRO A 886 33.42 36.61 -58.38
C PRO A 886 33.74 35.33 -57.58
N GLY A 887 33.27 35.26 -56.33
CA GLY A 887 33.54 34.13 -55.44
C GLY A 887 34.76 34.28 -54.52
N GLN A 888 35.15 35.53 -54.22
CA GLN A 888 36.26 35.89 -53.31
C GLN A 888 37.65 35.40 -53.75
N LYS A 889 37.86 35.25 -55.06
CA LYS A 889 39.20 35.07 -55.63
C LYS A 889 39.83 36.45 -55.83
N THR A 890 40.76 36.77 -54.94
CA THR A 890 41.50 38.04 -54.88
C THR A 890 42.99 37.79 -55.10
N GLU A 891 43.56 38.47 -56.08
CA GLU A 891 44.95 38.32 -56.52
C GLU A 891 45.69 39.67 -56.40
N LEU A 892 46.79 39.71 -55.67
CA LEU A 892 47.71 40.85 -55.67
C LEU A 892 48.76 40.66 -56.78
N HIS A 893 48.65 41.42 -57.86
CA HIS A 893 49.55 41.36 -59.02
C HIS A 893 50.75 42.28 -58.84
N LEU A 894 51.94 41.77 -59.17
CA LEU A 894 53.25 42.39 -58.91
C LEU A 894 54.00 42.72 -60.23
N PRO A 895 53.45 43.54 -61.14
CA PRO A 895 54.08 43.83 -62.42
C PRO A 895 55.46 44.48 -62.23
N GLY A 896 56.43 43.98 -62.99
CA GLY A 896 57.83 44.42 -63.00
C GLY A 896 58.65 44.08 -61.76
N ALA A 897 58.12 43.28 -60.83
CA ALA A 897 58.91 42.71 -59.74
C ALA A 897 60.00 41.77 -60.29
N ASP A 898 61.21 41.88 -59.76
CA ASP A 898 62.39 41.10 -60.17
C ASP A 898 62.99 40.31 -58.99
N ILE A 899 63.78 39.26 -59.23
CA ILE A 899 64.32 38.44 -58.13
C ILE A 899 65.22 39.30 -57.22
N GLY A 900 64.97 39.23 -55.91
CA GLY A 900 65.57 40.09 -54.88
C GLY A 900 64.85 41.44 -54.66
N SER A 901 63.70 41.66 -55.31
CA SER A 901 62.84 42.82 -55.03
C SER A 901 62.06 42.64 -53.74
N THR A 902 61.89 43.72 -52.97
CA THR A 902 61.15 43.73 -51.72
C THR A 902 60.01 44.73 -51.73
N ALA A 903 58.90 44.40 -51.07
CA ALA A 903 57.82 45.32 -50.75
C ALA A 903 57.13 44.91 -49.43
N THR A 904 56.31 45.80 -48.88
CA THR A 904 55.38 45.50 -47.79
C THR A 904 53.97 45.46 -48.37
N VAL A 905 53.22 44.38 -48.12
CA VAL A 905 51.79 44.31 -48.44
C VAL A 905 51.00 44.91 -47.29
N GLU A 906 50.07 45.80 -47.64
CA GLU A 906 49.11 46.45 -46.74
C GLU A 906 47.68 46.30 -47.30
N THR A 907 46.68 46.42 -46.43
CA THR A 907 45.26 46.26 -46.79
C THR A 907 44.49 47.57 -46.66
N ALA A 908 43.94 48.07 -47.76
CA ALA A 908 43.08 49.24 -47.78
C ALA A 908 41.67 48.90 -47.26
N PRO A 909 40.91 49.86 -46.70
CA PRO A 909 39.52 49.65 -46.25
C PRO A 909 38.52 49.68 -47.42
N LEU A 910 38.87 49.09 -48.56
CA LEU A 910 38.08 49.06 -49.78
C LEU A 910 37.99 47.63 -50.30
N GLU A 911 36.79 47.10 -50.41
CA GLU A 911 36.49 45.86 -51.14
C GLU A 911 35.90 46.22 -52.50
N ALA A 912 36.14 45.40 -53.53
CA ALA A 912 35.50 45.53 -54.82
C ALA A 912 34.97 44.16 -55.28
N GLU A 913 33.68 44.10 -55.59
CA GLU A 913 33.03 42.88 -56.08
C GLU A 913 32.44 43.13 -57.48
N PRO A 914 33.06 42.61 -58.56
CA PRO A 914 32.47 42.65 -59.88
C PRO A 914 31.32 41.64 -59.96
N SER A 915 30.18 42.06 -60.52
CA SER A 915 28.99 41.21 -60.70
C SER A 915 29.21 40.10 -61.74
N ASN A 916 30.17 40.29 -62.64
CA ASN A 916 30.60 39.39 -63.70
C ASN A 916 32.00 39.85 -64.18
N GLY A 917 32.77 38.95 -64.78
CA GLY A 917 34.12 39.29 -65.26
C GLY A 917 35.12 39.46 -64.12
N ASP A 918 35.93 40.50 -64.21
CA ASP A 918 37.01 40.83 -63.28
C ASP A 918 37.27 42.34 -63.28
N VAL A 919 37.68 42.89 -62.13
CA VAL A 919 38.06 44.31 -61.99
C VAL A 919 39.46 44.44 -61.41
N GLU A 920 40.26 45.32 -61.99
CA GLU A 920 41.56 45.72 -61.45
C GLU A 920 41.42 47.02 -60.65
N VAL A 921 41.90 47.02 -59.41
CA VAL A 921 41.88 48.18 -58.51
C VAL A 921 43.31 48.55 -58.12
N VAL A 922 43.69 49.79 -58.40
CA VAL A 922 44.97 50.38 -57.98
C VAL A 922 44.69 51.36 -56.83
N TRP A 923 45.17 51.04 -55.64
CA TRP A 923 45.16 51.99 -54.53
C TRP A 923 46.14 53.13 -54.80
N ARG A 924 45.72 54.38 -54.54
CA ARG A 924 46.47 55.59 -54.90
C ARG A 924 47.36 56.06 -53.74
N ASP A 925 48.57 56.54 -54.06
CA ASP A 925 49.49 57.13 -53.07
C ASP A 925 48.89 58.32 -52.28
N ASP A 926 47.90 59.02 -52.86
CA ASP A 926 47.18 60.14 -52.23
C ASP A 926 45.87 59.73 -51.52
N ALA A 927 45.58 58.43 -51.43
CA ALA A 927 44.46 57.88 -50.67
C ALA A 927 44.73 57.81 -49.16
N THR A 928 43.65 57.70 -48.36
CA THR A 928 43.76 57.47 -46.91
C THR A 928 42.66 56.54 -46.43
N ASN A 929 42.85 55.89 -45.28
CA ASN A 929 41.87 54.98 -44.70
C ASN A 929 40.54 55.64 -44.26
N ALA A 930 40.46 56.98 -44.30
CA ALA A 930 39.24 57.77 -44.07
C ALA A 930 38.66 58.39 -45.35
N ARG A 931 39.40 58.36 -46.47
CA ARG A 931 38.99 58.89 -47.78
C ARG A 931 39.64 58.03 -48.88
N PRO A 932 39.02 56.90 -49.24
CA PRO A 932 39.50 56.03 -50.32
C PRO A 932 39.62 56.79 -51.63
N LYS A 933 40.74 56.56 -52.32
CA LYS A 933 40.97 57.04 -53.68
C LYS A 933 41.70 55.94 -54.45
N PHE A 934 41.19 55.58 -55.61
CA PHE A 934 41.65 54.42 -56.35
C PHE A 934 41.41 54.60 -57.84
N ASP A 935 42.29 54.05 -58.67
CA ASP A 935 42.04 53.92 -60.10
C ASP A 935 41.37 52.56 -60.34
N VAL A 936 40.22 52.58 -61.01
CA VAL A 936 39.52 51.39 -61.51
C VAL A 936 39.97 51.15 -62.94
N ARG A 937 40.19 49.89 -63.31
CA ARG A 937 40.40 49.48 -64.71
C ARG A 937 39.55 48.26 -65.05
N PRO A 938 39.08 48.15 -66.30
CA PRO A 938 38.38 46.98 -66.76
C PRO A 938 39.34 45.79 -66.87
N GLY A 939 38.86 44.61 -66.51
CA GLY A 939 39.59 43.36 -66.70
C GLY A 939 39.49 42.85 -68.13
N GLY A 940 39.04 41.60 -68.32
CA GLY A 940 38.88 40.98 -69.64
C GLY A 940 37.75 41.56 -70.50
N VAL A 941 36.82 42.31 -69.89
CA VAL A 941 35.64 42.96 -70.50
C VAL A 941 35.53 44.38 -69.94
N THR A 942 34.75 45.27 -70.56
CA THR A 942 34.52 46.65 -70.07
C THR A 942 33.02 46.96 -70.05
N GLY A 943 32.58 47.70 -69.04
CA GLY A 943 31.18 47.96 -68.71
C GLY A 943 30.56 46.91 -67.78
N ASP A 944 31.37 46.10 -67.09
CA ASP A 944 30.87 45.17 -66.06
C ASP A 944 30.63 45.93 -64.75
N LYS A 945 29.53 45.60 -64.04
CA LYS A 945 29.10 46.33 -62.85
C LYS A 945 29.94 45.94 -61.64
N VAL A 946 30.43 46.92 -60.88
CA VAL A 946 31.25 46.70 -59.68
C VAL A 946 30.62 47.37 -58.46
N SER A 947 30.54 46.62 -57.37
CA SER A 947 30.17 47.12 -56.04
C SER A 947 31.44 47.43 -55.24
N PHE A 948 31.61 48.69 -54.83
CA PHE A 948 32.73 49.13 -54.01
C PHE A 948 32.27 49.33 -52.57
N THR A 949 32.83 48.54 -51.64
CA THR A 949 32.47 48.61 -50.21
C THR A 949 33.58 49.29 -49.42
N PHE A 950 33.28 50.44 -48.81
CA PHE A 950 34.19 51.13 -47.90
C PHE A 950 33.95 50.65 -46.47
N THR A 951 34.91 49.91 -45.92
CA THR A 951 34.77 49.21 -44.64
C THR A 951 34.81 50.15 -43.44
N ASN A 952 35.56 51.24 -43.54
CA ASN A 952 35.72 52.23 -42.46
C ASN A 952 34.66 53.34 -42.48
N ALA A 953 33.51 53.10 -43.11
CA ALA A 953 32.41 54.05 -43.14
C ALA A 953 31.75 54.21 -41.75
N VAL A 954 31.44 55.44 -41.35
CA VAL A 954 30.81 55.75 -40.06
C VAL A 954 29.30 55.61 -40.17
N SER A 955 28.67 54.73 -39.37
CA SER A 955 27.23 54.50 -39.41
C SER A 955 26.43 55.79 -39.19
N GLY A 956 25.54 56.12 -40.12
CA GLY A 956 24.71 57.32 -40.12
C GLY A 956 25.23 58.48 -40.98
N ASP A 957 26.50 58.45 -41.42
CA ASP A 957 27.02 59.43 -42.38
C ASP A 957 26.67 59.04 -43.82
N GLU A 958 26.44 60.04 -44.68
CA GLU A 958 26.15 59.87 -46.12
C GLU A 958 27.44 60.01 -46.93
N TYR A 959 27.69 59.05 -47.82
CA TYR A 959 28.90 58.93 -48.64
C TYR A 959 28.58 58.89 -50.13
N ASP A 960 29.34 59.66 -50.91
CA ASP A 960 29.30 59.73 -52.37
C ASP A 960 30.44 58.93 -53.01
N LEU A 961 30.16 58.22 -54.10
CA LEU A 961 31.14 57.70 -55.05
C LEU A 961 31.36 58.73 -56.17
N TYR A 962 32.43 59.51 -56.04
CA TYR A 962 32.77 60.60 -56.94
C TYR A 962 33.87 60.21 -57.94
N SER A 963 33.63 60.43 -59.23
CA SER A 963 34.66 60.36 -60.26
C SER A 963 35.46 61.66 -60.33
N GLU A 964 36.74 61.60 -59.98
CA GLU A 964 37.68 62.72 -60.18
C GLU A 964 37.96 62.94 -61.69
N THR A 965 37.90 61.87 -62.49
CA THR A 965 38.10 61.91 -63.94
C THR A 965 36.98 62.63 -64.68
N ASN A 966 35.72 62.32 -64.35
CA ASN A 966 34.53 62.83 -65.04
C ASN A 966 33.86 64.00 -64.31
N GLY A 967 34.18 64.23 -63.04
CA GLY A 967 33.67 65.34 -62.23
C GLY A 967 32.20 65.18 -61.80
N ILE A 968 31.76 63.94 -61.61
CA ILE A 968 30.37 63.55 -61.30
C ILE A 968 30.31 62.57 -60.13
N VAL A 969 29.19 62.56 -59.40
CA VAL A 969 28.85 61.49 -58.45
C VAL A 969 28.03 60.43 -59.19
N TYR A 970 28.37 59.16 -59.01
CA TYR A 970 27.64 58.03 -59.60
C TYR A 970 26.57 57.48 -58.68
N ASP A 971 26.91 57.30 -57.40
CA ASP A 971 26.06 56.69 -56.39
C ASP A 971 26.31 57.31 -55.01
N SER A 972 25.30 57.28 -54.14
CA SER A 972 25.29 57.89 -52.82
C SER A 972 24.51 57.03 -51.84
N ALA A 973 25.06 56.76 -50.65
CA ALA A 973 24.40 55.95 -49.64
C ALA A 973 24.74 56.37 -48.20
N THR A 974 23.76 56.26 -47.29
CA THR A 974 23.99 56.36 -45.84
C THR A 974 24.60 55.06 -45.32
N ALA A 975 25.76 55.16 -44.68
CA ALA A 975 26.46 54.01 -44.13
C ALA A 975 25.71 53.38 -42.96
N ASN A 976 25.79 52.06 -42.83
CA ASN A 976 25.55 51.35 -41.57
C ASN A 976 26.84 50.74 -40.99
N SER A 977 28.00 51.09 -41.56
CA SER A 977 29.32 50.49 -41.37
C SER A 977 29.32 48.99 -41.72
N PRO A 978 29.65 48.62 -42.98
CA PRO A 978 30.25 49.44 -44.04
C PRO A 978 29.23 50.31 -44.83
N VAL A 979 29.69 50.93 -45.92
CA VAL A 979 28.85 51.45 -47.00
C VAL A 979 29.27 50.83 -48.33
N THR A 980 28.31 50.47 -49.19
CA THR A 980 28.54 49.92 -50.52
C THR A 980 27.95 50.86 -51.57
N LEU A 981 28.72 51.15 -52.62
CA LEU A 981 28.40 52.10 -53.68
C LEU A 981 28.70 51.46 -55.04
N GLU A 982 27.89 51.73 -56.06
CA GLU A 982 27.94 51.02 -57.34
C GLU A 982 28.45 51.89 -58.50
N ASN A 983 29.31 51.33 -59.36
CA ASN A 983 29.67 51.88 -60.68
C ASN A 983 29.84 50.75 -61.71
N ASP A 984 30.31 51.06 -62.91
CA ASP A 984 30.97 50.08 -63.78
C ASP A 984 32.51 50.11 -63.65
N ASP A 985 33.18 49.16 -64.32
CA ASP A 985 34.64 48.99 -64.35
C ASP A 985 35.36 49.87 -65.39
N SER A 986 34.72 50.92 -65.92
CA SER A 986 35.37 51.85 -66.85
C SER A 986 36.65 52.45 -66.26
N GLU A 987 37.66 52.69 -67.11
CA GLU A 987 38.96 53.24 -66.66
C GLU A 987 38.81 54.69 -66.15
N GLU A 988 38.79 54.87 -64.84
CA GLU A 988 38.72 56.18 -64.18
C GLU A 988 39.23 56.16 -62.72
N THR A 989 39.49 57.36 -62.18
CA THR A 989 39.88 57.59 -60.79
C THR A 989 38.64 57.92 -59.95
N LEU A 990 38.33 57.05 -58.99
CA LEU A 990 37.19 57.20 -58.05
C LEU A 990 37.66 57.62 -56.67
N ILE A 991 36.80 58.36 -55.96
CA ILE A 991 36.99 58.82 -54.58
C ILE A 991 35.69 58.58 -53.81
N ILE A 992 35.77 57.93 -52.65
CA ILE A 992 34.65 57.83 -51.71
C ILE A 992 34.79 58.96 -50.67
N MET A 993 33.76 59.78 -50.49
CA MET A 993 33.80 60.92 -49.56
C MET A 993 32.47 61.19 -48.86
N SER A 994 32.53 61.63 -47.60
CA SER A 994 31.35 61.97 -46.79
C SER A 994 30.82 63.37 -47.08
N GLU A 995 29.50 63.54 -47.22
CA GLU A 995 28.85 64.82 -47.60
C GLU A 995 29.05 65.95 -46.55
N ALA A 996 29.40 65.61 -45.31
CA ALA A 996 29.51 66.53 -44.17
C ALA A 996 30.59 67.64 -44.25
N THR A 997 31.27 67.83 -45.40
CA THR A 997 32.50 68.66 -45.49
C THR A 997 32.52 69.75 -46.58
N GLU A 998 31.38 70.24 -47.10
CA GLU A 998 31.36 71.50 -47.89
C GLU A 998 30.28 72.51 -47.47
N SER A 999 30.65 73.50 -46.65
CA SER A 999 29.91 74.78 -46.55
C SER A 999 30.85 76.00 -46.47
N SER A 1000 31.38 76.42 -47.62
CA SER A 1000 32.17 77.65 -47.70
C SER A 1000 31.28 78.90 -47.57
N ASN A 1001 31.47 79.64 -46.46
CA ASN A 1001 30.86 80.96 -46.24
C ASN A 1001 31.13 81.95 -47.39
N ASP A 1002 30.15 82.79 -47.72
CA ASP A 1002 30.44 84.14 -48.25
C ASP A 1002 29.46 85.23 -47.75
N GLY A 1003 30.03 86.37 -47.37
CA GLY A 1003 29.37 87.69 -47.25
C GLY A 1003 28.33 87.94 -46.15
N ASN A 1004 28.71 88.64 -45.06
CA ASN A 1004 28.60 90.12 -45.02
C ASN A 1004 28.88 90.77 -43.63
N ALA A 1005 29.88 91.66 -43.58
CA ALA A 1005 30.10 92.75 -42.60
C ALA A 1005 30.31 92.39 -41.10
N THR A 1006 31.09 93.12 -40.28
CA THR A 1006 31.80 94.41 -40.40
C THR A 1006 33.25 94.28 -39.88
N GLY A 1007 34.22 95.01 -40.45
CA GLY A 1007 35.64 94.75 -40.18
C GLY A 1007 36.32 95.61 -39.08
N GLY A 1008 37.58 95.24 -38.76
CA GLY A 1008 38.62 96.19 -38.33
C GLY A 1008 39.54 95.81 -37.15
N GLY A 1009 40.79 95.44 -37.45
CA GLY A 1009 41.95 95.44 -36.52
C GLY A 1009 42.24 94.10 -35.83
N PHE A 1010 43.42 93.46 -35.94
CA PHE A 1010 44.78 93.87 -35.47
C PHE A 1010 44.77 94.28 -33.98
N TYR A 1011 45.52 93.67 -33.04
CA TYR A 1011 46.89 93.11 -33.04
C TYR A 1011 46.99 91.94 -32.02
N ASP A 1012 47.72 90.84 -32.29
CA ASP A 1012 49.15 90.55 -31.94
C ASP A 1012 49.43 89.98 -30.51
N SER A 1013 50.42 89.09 -30.46
CA SER A 1013 51.30 88.74 -29.33
C SER A 1013 50.79 87.86 -28.16
N ALA A 1014 51.00 86.55 -28.34
CA ALA A 1014 52.05 85.77 -27.66
C ALA A 1014 51.88 85.11 -26.27
N SER A 1015 52.31 83.83 -26.26
CA SER A 1015 52.97 83.05 -25.19
C SER A 1015 52.14 82.45 -24.05
N GLY A 1016 52.47 81.19 -23.67
CA GLY A 1016 52.06 80.59 -22.39
C GLY A 1016 51.51 79.16 -22.45
N THR A 1017 52.40 78.19 -22.68
CA THR A 1017 52.37 76.77 -22.24
C THR A 1017 51.25 76.28 -21.29
N LEU A 1018 50.74 75.06 -21.58
CA LEU A 1018 50.53 73.89 -20.67
C LEU A 1018 49.85 74.14 -19.30
N ASP A 1019 48.83 73.41 -18.85
CA ASP A 1019 48.66 71.95 -18.87
C ASP A 1019 47.21 71.53 -18.50
N ARG A 1020 46.86 70.27 -18.76
CA ARG A 1020 45.87 69.41 -18.08
C ARG A 1020 44.50 69.97 -17.62
N ALA A 1021 43.49 69.56 -18.37
CA ALA A 1021 42.38 68.67 -17.97
C ALA A 1021 41.41 68.99 -16.81
N ARG A 1022 40.32 68.22 -16.89
CA ARG A 1022 39.23 67.98 -15.93
C ARG A 1022 38.09 68.99 -15.83
N ASP A 1023 36.94 68.34 -15.66
CA ASP A 1023 35.69 68.82 -15.10
C ASP A 1023 34.88 69.84 -15.93
N SER A 1024 33.57 69.71 -16.03
CA SER A 1024 32.62 68.59 -15.78
C SER A 1024 31.22 69.14 -16.16
N ALA A 1025 30.15 68.36 -15.91
CA ALA A 1025 28.78 68.88 -15.69
C ALA A 1025 28.01 69.42 -16.93
N LEU A 1026 26.69 69.22 -17.07
CA LEU A 1026 25.69 68.61 -16.16
C LEU A 1026 24.39 68.24 -16.93
N ALA A 1027 23.83 67.06 -16.60
CA ALA A 1027 22.38 66.76 -16.49
C ALA A 1027 21.51 66.83 -17.78
N ILE A 1028 20.28 66.27 -17.84
CA ILE A 1028 19.29 65.92 -16.78
C ILE A 1028 18.57 64.59 -17.12
N ALA A 1029 18.27 63.77 -16.11
CA ALA A 1029 17.47 62.54 -16.21
C ALA A 1029 15.98 62.77 -15.81
N PRO A 1030 15.10 61.78 -16.04
CA PRO A 1030 14.00 61.50 -15.12
C PRO A 1030 14.00 60.05 -14.58
N VAL A 1031 13.52 59.90 -13.35
CA VAL A 1031 13.48 58.67 -12.55
C VAL A 1031 12.08 58.05 -12.55
N ILE A 1032 11.98 56.71 -12.51
CA ILE A 1032 10.82 55.98 -11.97
C ILE A 1032 11.37 54.86 -11.06
N GLU A 1033 10.84 54.73 -9.84
CA GLU A 1033 11.34 53.83 -8.79
C GLU A 1033 10.62 52.46 -8.76
N PRO A 1034 11.28 51.36 -8.31
CA PRO A 1034 10.76 49.99 -8.40
C PRO A 1034 10.07 49.43 -7.13
N GLU A 1035 9.44 50.24 -6.27
CA GLU A 1035 8.81 49.72 -5.02
C GLU A 1035 7.49 48.93 -5.21
N LEU A 1036 6.94 48.84 -6.44
CA LEU A 1036 5.58 48.34 -6.67
C LEU A 1036 5.43 46.81 -6.86
N ILE A 1037 6.52 46.05 -6.96
CA ILE A 1037 6.47 44.59 -7.23
C ILE A 1037 6.49 43.77 -5.93
N ALA A 1038 7.21 44.22 -4.89
CA ALA A 1038 7.27 43.51 -3.60
C ALA A 1038 5.92 43.43 -2.86
N LEU A 1039 5.01 44.39 -3.11
CA LEU A 1039 3.72 44.50 -2.43
C LEU A 1039 2.66 43.51 -2.94
N LEU A 1040 2.87 42.91 -4.12
CA LEU A 1040 1.91 42.02 -4.77
C LEU A 1040 2.10 40.54 -4.35
N VAL A 1041 3.33 40.14 -4.01
CA VAL A 1041 3.65 38.77 -3.53
C VAL A 1041 3.29 38.59 -2.05
N LEU A 1042 3.54 39.59 -1.20
CA LEU A 1042 3.20 39.54 0.23
C LEU A 1042 1.68 39.50 0.51
N LEU A 1043 0.85 40.00 -0.42
CA LEU A 1043 -0.61 39.93 -0.32
C LEU A 1043 -1.20 38.54 -0.60
N LEU A 1044 -0.47 37.66 -1.29
CA LEU A 1044 -0.90 36.29 -1.58
C LEU A 1044 -0.53 35.30 -0.46
N ILE A 1045 0.56 35.54 0.26
CA ILE A 1045 1.03 34.67 1.35
C ILE A 1045 0.27 34.93 2.66
N GLY A 1046 -0.19 36.16 2.91
CA GLY A 1046 -0.96 36.51 4.11
C GLY A 1046 -2.42 36.02 4.13
N GLY A 1047 -2.95 35.50 3.01
CA GLY A 1047 -4.37 35.14 2.87
C GLY A 1047 -4.74 33.73 3.36
N ALA A 1048 -3.77 32.82 3.49
CA ALA A 1048 -4.02 31.40 3.77
C ALA A 1048 -4.01 31.02 5.27
N PHE A 1049 -3.52 31.91 6.15
CA PHE A 1049 -3.28 31.58 7.58
C PHE A 1049 -4.37 32.11 8.53
N ALA A 1050 -5.58 32.41 8.03
CA ALA A 1050 -6.62 33.10 8.80
C ALA A 1050 -8.05 32.58 8.56
N TYR A 1051 -8.25 31.26 8.46
CA TYR A 1051 -9.60 30.67 8.51
C TYR A 1051 -9.67 29.22 9.02
N THR A 1052 -9.41 28.99 10.31
CA THR A 1052 -10.05 27.92 11.11
C THR A 1052 -9.71 28.07 12.59
N GLU A 1053 -10.60 28.69 13.38
CA GLU A 1053 -10.89 28.22 14.75
C GLU A 1053 -12.16 28.86 15.34
N ARG A 1054 -13.26 28.09 15.44
CA ARG A 1054 -14.16 28.10 16.63
C ARG A 1054 -15.26 27.02 16.67
N GLU A 1055 -15.06 26.07 17.58
CA GLU A 1055 -16.03 25.38 18.49
C GLU A 1055 -17.30 24.67 17.95
N ASN A 1056 -17.28 23.32 18.09
CA ASN A 1056 -18.26 22.38 18.71
C ASN A 1056 -19.77 22.46 18.35
N ASP A 1057 -20.49 21.35 18.09
CA ASP A 1057 -20.84 20.30 19.08
C ASP A 1057 -21.51 19.04 18.42
N ARG A 1058 -21.38 17.85 19.04
CA ARG A 1058 -22.15 16.56 18.87
C ARG A 1058 -21.91 15.57 17.69
N SER A 1059 -21.77 14.29 18.06
CA SER A 1059 -21.68 13.03 17.28
C SER A 1059 -23.06 12.41 16.93
N PRO A 1060 -23.20 11.18 16.35
CA PRO A 1060 -22.25 10.30 15.61
C PRO A 1060 -22.84 9.73 14.26
N VAL A 1061 -22.22 8.66 13.69
CA VAL A 1061 -22.80 7.60 12.78
C VAL A 1061 -22.50 7.63 11.25
N HIS A 1062 -21.65 6.66 10.84
CA HIS A 1062 -21.58 5.83 9.60
C HIS A 1062 -21.12 6.33 8.19
N GLU A 1063 -20.22 5.50 7.63
CA GLU A 1063 -20.00 5.02 6.25
C GLU A 1063 -19.50 5.89 5.05
N ARG A 1064 -18.49 5.27 4.39
CA ARG A 1064 -18.10 5.24 2.96
C ARG A 1064 -17.42 6.44 2.26
N GLU A 1065 -16.14 6.16 1.95
CA GLU A 1065 -15.50 6.16 0.62
C GLU A 1065 -15.03 7.45 -0.08
N GLU A 1066 -13.86 7.28 -0.73
CA GLU A 1066 -13.14 8.15 -1.68
C GLU A 1066 -12.65 9.54 -1.21
N VAL A 1067 -11.33 9.76 -1.33
CA VAL A 1067 -10.66 10.81 -2.14
C VAL A 1067 -9.17 10.88 -1.75
N ILE A 1068 -8.32 10.12 -2.46
CA ILE A 1068 -6.89 10.44 -2.63
C ILE A 1068 -6.50 10.10 -4.08
N GLY A 1069 -6.75 11.04 -4.99
CA GLY A 1069 -6.45 10.89 -6.43
C GLY A 1069 -6.08 12.21 -7.13
N SER A 1070 -5.77 13.26 -6.36
CA SER A 1070 -5.80 14.65 -6.83
C SER A 1070 -4.46 15.40 -6.77
N VAL A 1071 -3.41 14.85 -6.16
CA VAL A 1071 -2.12 15.56 -5.99
C VAL A 1071 -1.14 15.30 -7.15
N VAL A 1072 -1.06 14.07 -7.66
CA VAL A 1072 -0.14 13.73 -8.79
C VAL A 1072 -0.59 14.36 -10.12
N LEU A 1073 -1.91 14.55 -10.31
CA LEU A 1073 -2.46 15.15 -11.54
C LEU A 1073 -2.21 16.66 -11.63
N ALA A 1074 -1.99 17.35 -10.51
CA ALA A 1074 -1.69 18.79 -10.48
C ALA A 1074 -0.25 19.10 -10.92
N PHE A 1075 0.70 18.22 -10.61
CA PHE A 1075 2.12 18.41 -10.99
C PHE A 1075 2.35 18.13 -12.49
N ALA A 1076 1.69 17.11 -13.03
CA ALA A 1076 1.76 16.75 -14.45
C ALA A 1076 1.17 17.81 -15.41
N LEU A 1077 0.27 18.68 -14.92
CA LEU A 1077 -0.35 19.76 -15.71
C LEU A 1077 0.43 21.08 -15.70
N ALA A 1078 1.40 21.24 -14.80
CA ALA A 1078 2.25 22.44 -14.72
C ALA A 1078 3.39 22.44 -15.76
N VAL A 1079 3.90 21.27 -16.12
CA VAL A 1079 5.04 21.11 -17.07
C VAL A 1079 4.60 21.28 -18.54
N PHE A 1080 3.30 21.26 -18.83
CA PHE A 1080 2.77 21.30 -20.21
C PHE A 1080 2.42 22.71 -20.72
N LEU A 1081 2.85 23.78 -20.03
CA LEU A 1081 2.35 25.15 -20.27
C LEU A 1081 3.41 26.24 -20.49
N ILE A 1082 4.66 25.88 -20.83
CA ILE A 1082 5.67 26.83 -21.32
C ILE A 1082 6.26 26.31 -22.64
N ALA A 1083 6.26 27.18 -23.66
CA ALA A 1083 6.73 26.99 -25.05
C ALA A 1083 5.84 26.12 -26.00
N PRO A 1084 5.13 26.74 -26.96
CA PRO A 1084 4.51 26.05 -28.10
C PRO A 1084 5.38 26.08 -29.37
N THR A 1085 5.17 25.08 -30.24
CA THR A 1085 5.57 24.91 -31.67
C THR A 1085 6.74 23.96 -31.97
N THR A 1086 6.57 23.21 -33.09
CA THR A 1086 7.45 22.14 -33.67
C THR A 1086 7.65 20.88 -32.79
N ILE A 1087 7.54 19.62 -33.25
CA ILE A 1087 7.39 19.01 -34.60
C ILE A 1087 6.43 17.79 -34.56
N THR A 1088 5.83 17.45 -35.72
CA THR A 1088 4.99 16.25 -35.93
C THR A 1088 5.77 14.98 -36.28
N ARG A 1089 5.29 13.82 -35.81
CA ARG A 1089 5.82 12.44 -36.02
C ARG A 1089 6.12 12.08 -37.51
N PRO A 1090 7.02 11.11 -37.77
CA PRO A 1090 6.59 9.70 -37.77
C PRO A 1090 7.28 8.81 -36.71
N ILE A 1091 6.62 7.69 -36.40
CA ILE A 1091 7.10 6.58 -35.56
C ILE A 1091 7.77 5.55 -36.47
N GLU A 1092 8.85 4.90 -36.04
CA GLU A 1092 9.09 3.44 -36.09
C GLU A 1092 10.56 3.09 -35.79
N THR A 1093 10.79 1.94 -35.14
CA THR A 1093 12.08 1.47 -34.56
C THR A 1093 12.53 2.28 -33.31
N ALA A 1094 12.84 1.70 -32.14
CA ALA A 1094 12.93 0.29 -31.75
C ALA A 1094 12.01 -0.05 -30.57
N LEU A 1095 11.25 -1.14 -30.70
CA LEU A 1095 10.49 -1.78 -29.61
C LEU A 1095 11.08 -3.18 -29.39
N SER A 1096 12.19 -3.29 -28.65
CA SER A 1096 12.65 -4.54 -27.99
C SER A 1096 13.98 -4.37 -27.24
N ALA A 1097 13.93 -4.09 -25.94
CA ALA A 1097 14.86 -4.62 -24.92
C ALA A 1097 14.45 -4.17 -23.50
N ALA A 1098 14.53 -5.09 -22.53
CA ALA A 1098 14.58 -4.87 -21.08
C ALA A 1098 13.56 -3.93 -20.38
N LEU A 1099 12.49 -4.53 -19.85
CA LEU A 1099 12.02 -4.25 -18.48
C LEU A 1099 12.95 -5.01 -17.49
N PRO A 1100 13.08 -4.64 -16.19
CA PRO A 1100 12.03 -4.02 -15.38
C PRO A 1100 12.44 -2.84 -14.45
N LEU A 1101 11.53 -1.87 -14.32
CA LEU A 1101 11.40 -1.04 -13.11
C LEU A 1101 9.95 -1.19 -12.60
N ALA A 1102 9.77 -2.11 -11.65
CA ALA A 1102 8.46 -2.46 -11.09
C ALA A 1102 8.45 -2.51 -9.55
N GLY A 1103 9.47 -1.94 -8.88
CA GLY A 1103 9.62 -2.02 -7.41
C GLY A 1103 8.75 -1.07 -6.59
N VAL A 1104 8.51 0.17 -7.05
CA VAL A 1104 7.97 1.24 -6.18
C VAL A 1104 6.44 1.42 -6.27
N ALA A 1105 5.77 0.79 -7.26
CA ALA A 1105 4.31 0.82 -7.37
C ALA A 1105 3.60 -0.36 -6.66
N GLY A 1106 4.32 -1.41 -6.28
CA GLY A 1106 3.74 -2.63 -5.70
C GLY A 1106 3.24 -2.47 -4.26
N VAL A 1107 3.97 -1.71 -3.44
CA VAL A 1107 3.74 -1.65 -1.98
C VAL A 1107 2.40 -1.01 -1.61
N LEU A 1108 1.99 0.06 -2.31
CA LEU A 1108 0.68 0.69 -2.10
C LEU A 1108 -0.47 -0.08 -2.76
N GLY A 1109 -0.19 -0.89 -3.78
CA GLY A 1109 -1.18 -1.76 -4.42
C GLY A 1109 -1.53 -2.98 -3.58
N GLY A 1110 -0.54 -3.58 -2.88
CA GLY A 1110 -0.73 -4.78 -2.07
C GLY A 1110 -1.74 -4.61 -0.94
N ALA A 1111 -1.63 -3.52 -0.16
CA ALA A 1111 -2.54 -3.25 0.95
C ALA A 1111 -4.00 -3.04 0.50
N TYR A 1112 -4.23 -2.34 -0.62
CA TYR A 1112 -5.57 -2.13 -1.17
C TYR A 1112 -6.17 -3.43 -1.76
N LEU A 1113 -5.34 -4.29 -2.36
CA LEU A 1113 -5.77 -5.59 -2.87
C LEU A 1113 -6.08 -6.59 -1.76
N LEU A 1114 -5.35 -6.58 -0.64
CA LEU A 1114 -5.70 -7.40 0.54
C LEU A 1114 -7.01 -6.92 1.22
N TYR A 1115 -7.23 -5.60 1.30
CA TYR A 1115 -8.45 -5.03 1.87
C TYR A 1115 -9.70 -5.35 1.02
N SER A 1116 -9.61 -5.22 -0.30
CA SER A 1116 -10.70 -5.58 -1.22
C SER A 1116 -10.95 -7.08 -1.29
N TRP A 1117 -9.91 -7.92 -1.26
CA TRP A 1117 -10.05 -9.38 -1.21
C TRP A 1117 -10.74 -9.90 0.06
N ARG A 1118 -10.62 -9.18 1.19
CA ARG A 1118 -11.41 -9.46 2.42
C ARG A 1118 -12.89 -9.06 2.27
N GLN A 1119 -13.22 -7.93 1.64
CA GLN A 1119 -14.63 -7.54 1.42
C GLN A 1119 -15.38 -8.45 0.43
N GLU A 1120 -14.73 -8.88 -0.67
CA GLU A 1120 -15.40 -9.75 -1.67
C GLU A 1120 -15.77 -11.15 -1.14
N ARG A 1121 -15.26 -11.54 0.04
CA ARG A 1121 -15.61 -12.82 0.70
C ARG A 1121 -16.69 -12.73 1.78
N GLN A 1122 -17.24 -11.55 2.09
CA GLN A 1122 -18.38 -11.40 3.00
C GLN A 1122 -19.74 -11.19 2.29
N ALA A 1123 -19.80 -11.36 0.96
CA ALA A 1123 -21.02 -11.19 0.16
C ALA A 1123 -21.69 -12.49 -0.33
N GLU A 1124 -21.09 -13.68 -0.15
CA GLU A 1124 -21.66 -14.97 -0.57
C GLU A 1124 -21.47 -16.08 0.48
N ALA A 1125 -22.36 -16.13 1.48
CA ALA A 1125 -22.59 -17.33 2.31
C ALA A 1125 -23.95 -17.26 3.05
N SER A 1126 -25.07 -17.49 2.37
CA SER A 1126 -26.39 -17.51 3.02
C SER A 1126 -27.40 -18.51 2.41
N THR A 1127 -27.08 -19.81 2.43
CA THR A 1127 -28.11 -20.86 2.59
C THR A 1127 -27.49 -22.19 3.06
N PRO A 1128 -27.99 -22.81 4.15
CA PRO A 1128 -27.61 -24.17 4.54
C PRO A 1128 -28.52 -25.20 3.86
N ASP A 1129 -27.93 -26.22 3.23
CA ASP A 1129 -28.67 -27.34 2.64
C ASP A 1129 -28.25 -28.66 3.32
N GLN A 1130 -28.86 -28.96 4.47
CA GLN A 1130 -28.71 -30.25 5.13
C GLN A 1130 -29.63 -31.29 4.46
N VAL A 1131 -29.05 -32.34 3.87
CA VAL A 1131 -29.80 -33.51 3.41
C VAL A 1131 -29.49 -34.72 4.27
N PHE A 1132 -30.36 -34.99 5.24
CA PHE A 1132 -30.38 -36.25 5.98
C PHE A 1132 -30.48 -37.46 5.04
N ARG A 1133 -29.67 -38.49 5.29
CA ARG A 1133 -29.92 -39.86 4.80
C ARG A 1133 -29.71 -40.88 5.92
N VAL A 1134 -30.82 -41.53 6.28
CA VAL A 1134 -30.87 -42.65 7.23
C VAL A 1134 -30.61 -43.97 6.50
N GLY A 1135 -29.92 -44.88 7.17
CA GLY A 1135 -29.72 -46.29 6.78
C GLY A 1135 -28.24 -46.63 6.55
N GLY A 1136 -27.68 -47.71 7.10
CA GLY A 1136 -28.28 -48.75 7.95
C GLY A 1136 -27.49 -50.05 7.79
N THR A 1137 -26.93 -50.56 8.90
CA THR A 1137 -26.38 -51.92 9.10
C THR A 1137 -25.60 -52.60 7.96
N GLU A 1138 -24.31 -52.88 8.19
CA GLU A 1138 -23.89 -54.30 8.20
C GLU A 1138 -22.72 -54.53 9.17
N VAL A 1139 -22.69 -55.72 9.77
CA VAL A 1139 -21.68 -56.16 10.73
C VAL A 1139 -20.64 -57.00 10.00
N GLU A 1140 -19.34 -56.69 10.13
CA GLU A 1140 -18.30 -57.69 9.89
C GLU A 1140 -17.33 -57.77 11.08
N THR A 1141 -17.28 -58.94 11.69
CA THR A 1141 -16.42 -59.25 12.84
C THR A 1141 -15.09 -59.84 12.37
N LYS A 1142 -13.96 -59.31 12.85
CA LYS A 1142 -12.69 -60.05 12.78
C LYS A 1142 -11.68 -59.76 13.88
N ASP A 1143 -11.77 -60.61 14.90
CA ASP A 1143 -10.66 -61.24 15.63
C ASP A 1143 -9.36 -60.43 15.94
N THR A 1144 -9.29 -60.02 17.20
CA THR A 1144 -8.21 -60.32 18.17
C THR A 1144 -6.73 -60.18 17.77
N LYS A 1145 -6.02 -59.28 18.48
CA LYS A 1145 -5.08 -59.66 19.56
C LYS A 1145 -4.49 -58.49 20.36
N ASP A 1146 -4.28 -58.75 21.66
CA ASP A 1146 -3.23 -58.30 22.59
C ASP A 1146 -2.52 -56.95 22.30
N GLY A 1147 -2.47 -55.94 23.18
CA GLY A 1147 -2.85 -55.70 24.58
C GLY A 1147 -2.20 -54.35 25.00
N GLY A 1148 -2.36 -53.73 26.17
CA GLY A 1148 -3.12 -54.03 27.38
C GLY A 1148 -2.66 -53.08 28.51
N GLY A 1149 -3.61 -52.50 29.26
CA GLY A 1149 -3.35 -51.49 30.31
C GLY A 1149 -3.17 -50.07 29.75
N GLY A 1150 -3.70 -49.01 30.35
CA GLY A 1150 -4.44 -48.92 31.63
C GLY A 1150 -3.88 -47.80 32.49
N GLY A 1151 -4.56 -46.66 32.49
CA GLY A 1151 -4.22 -45.48 33.30
C GLY A 1151 -5.32 -44.45 33.15
N TRP A 1152 -6.12 -44.29 34.21
CA TRP A 1152 -7.10 -43.20 34.30
C TRP A 1152 -6.38 -41.96 34.82
N PHE A 1153 -6.46 -40.87 34.09
CA PHE A 1153 -6.93 -39.57 34.58
C PHE A 1153 -7.63 -38.87 33.42
#